data_AF-B0EBE6-F1
#
_entry.id   AF-B0EBE6-F1
#
_cell.length_a   1.000
_cell.length_b   1.000
_cell.length_c   1.000
_cell.angle_alpha   90.00
_cell.angle_beta   90.00
_cell.angle_gamma   90.00
#
_symmetry.space_group_name_H-M   'P 1'
#
loop_
_entity.id
_entity.type
_entity.pdbx_description
1 polymer ?
#
loop_
_entity_poly.entity_id
_entity_poly.type
_entity_poly.pdbx_seq_one_letter_code
_entity_poly.pdbx_strand_id
1 'polypeptide(L)'
;MIKDQNGKCNNNIEYCLNKSYVNGKCVECLNTYSPNLKGECINTKIEYCEEQNTYGCKRCKEGYYLTKDMKCLKCDDKCETCYGTSTYCMSCSNDKYLRNDKTCQSNEELNGTCLRILADGSGCGICHKGYYRNGKGCSKCEKECLTCNQKDKCIICGEGYFMSSTGICKSTTTIKGCKGEIDKEYGCRECLTGYYLINKECSKCGNKCMTCLNEKECNKCEEEYIIINKECIHYSNINKCKETKNNKCSKCSFWYGINEEGTKCNKEIVWWMIMIIIIIILIIIIIIIIIIIIMINYIIKRKEKKEQEKTTTIFKISQSNIKFISLGDGIITNKKEIEIGEGEKIEVNKEIRELICIGNENKEKKKIQISSKEENEKYSIRTNPNIITIEGGYACEFEIFITIKCTTKIKEQMMIISKTLNKTQEEIIKSISIKGETQISTRLDPDEIKEEHKIGEGSFGIVYIGEFRGNQVAIKKMKQIDKDEDKMKEFEKEVMMLDKFRSEYIIHFYGAVFIPNKICMITEYAKYGSIQDLINKRTNTEIPKKLRIKFMLDGAKGISYLHSNGILHRDIKPDNFLVVSIDDNIGVNCKLTDFGSSRNINMMMTNMTFTKGIGSPIYMAPEVLNREHYKMPSDVYSYSITMLQIITWEDPFPKTEFKFPWKIAEFISTGKRPPIIQEVKEDIKEIIEKTWKQEPKERIRIEEVVKMLEIIKNKE
;
A
#
# COMPACT_ATOMS: atom_id res chain seq x y z
N MET A 1 -67.74 -3.03 41.88
CA MET A 1 -68.17 -3.10 40.47
C MET A 1 -67.01 -3.63 39.64
N ILE A 2 -67.28 -4.51 38.67
CA ILE A 2 -66.26 -5.10 37.79
C ILE A 2 -66.36 -4.37 36.44
N LYS A 3 -65.24 -3.88 35.90
CA LYS A 3 -65.24 -3.31 34.55
C LYS A 3 -65.45 -4.46 33.57
N ASP A 4 -66.52 -4.37 32.78
CA ASP A 4 -66.66 -5.23 31.62
C ASP A 4 -65.58 -4.91 30.57
N GLN A 5 -65.49 -5.73 29.52
CA GLN A 5 -64.43 -5.63 28.52
C GLN A 5 -64.39 -4.27 27.79
N ASN A 6 -65.45 -3.46 27.90
CA ASN A 6 -65.55 -2.13 27.32
C ASN A 6 -65.30 -1.01 28.35
N GLY A 7 -64.86 -1.37 29.56
CA GLY A 7 -64.46 -0.43 30.61
C GLY A 7 -65.62 0.15 31.42
N LYS A 8 -66.86 -0.35 31.26
CA LYS A 8 -68.04 0.10 32.02
C LYS A 8 -68.21 -0.80 33.26
N CYS A 9 -68.33 -0.19 34.44
CA CYS A 9 -68.46 -0.92 35.70
C CYS A 9 -69.89 -1.45 35.89
N ASN A 10 -70.08 -2.78 35.91
CA ASN A 10 -71.37 -3.45 36.15
C ASN A 10 -71.38 -4.30 37.44
N ASN A 11 -72.58 -4.61 37.95
CA ASN A 11 -72.83 -5.44 39.15
C ASN A 11 -72.87 -6.95 38.78
N ASN A 12 -72.50 -7.83 39.73
CA ASN A 12 -72.24 -9.27 39.51
C ASN A 12 -73.54 -10.11 39.51
N ILE A 13 -73.82 -10.93 38.48
CA ILE A 13 -74.99 -11.87 38.40
C ILE A 13 -74.66 -13.22 39.07
N GLU A 14 -75.57 -13.72 39.91
CA GLU A 14 -75.42 -14.93 40.74
C GLU A 14 -75.59 -16.23 39.94
N TYR A 15 -74.85 -17.28 40.32
CA TYR A 15 -74.75 -18.59 39.61
C TYR A 15 -74.25 -18.55 38.17
N CYS A 16 -73.74 -17.39 37.76
CA CYS A 16 -73.03 -17.20 36.52
C CYS A 16 -71.57 -17.66 36.64
N LEU A 17 -71.18 -18.62 35.80
CA LEU A 17 -69.87 -19.24 35.86
C LEU A 17 -68.77 -18.24 35.46
N ASN A 18 -67.72 -18.14 36.29
CA ASN A 18 -66.51 -17.33 36.08
C ASN A 18 -66.73 -15.84 35.76
N LYS A 19 -67.88 -15.27 36.17
CA LYS A 19 -68.19 -13.83 35.99
C LYS A 19 -68.07 -13.39 34.52
N SER A 20 -68.41 -14.30 33.62
CA SER A 20 -68.36 -14.13 32.17
C SER A 20 -69.51 -13.23 31.72
N TYR A 21 -69.31 -11.91 31.78
CA TYR A 21 -70.34 -10.94 31.43
C TYR A 21 -70.13 -10.35 30.04
N VAL A 22 -71.15 -10.42 29.21
CA VAL A 22 -71.22 -9.69 27.93
C VAL A 22 -72.47 -8.81 27.99
N ASN A 23 -72.28 -7.49 27.86
CA ASN A 23 -73.35 -6.48 27.96
C ASN A 23 -74.22 -6.61 29.22
N GLY A 24 -73.66 -7.07 30.34
CA GLY A 24 -74.38 -7.21 31.61
C GLY A 24 -75.35 -8.40 31.69
N LYS A 25 -75.17 -9.46 30.89
CA LYS A 25 -75.89 -10.75 31.01
C LYS A 25 -74.95 -11.93 31.23
N CYS A 26 -75.44 -12.99 31.90
CA CYS A 26 -74.68 -14.22 32.09
C CYS A 26 -74.76 -15.12 30.85
N VAL A 27 -73.60 -15.60 30.39
CA VAL A 27 -73.52 -16.49 29.22
C VAL A 27 -73.58 -17.97 29.61
N GLU A 28 -73.14 -18.33 30.83
CA GLU A 28 -73.00 -19.73 31.24
C GLU A 28 -73.37 -19.95 32.71
N CYS A 29 -74.28 -20.90 32.96
CA CYS A 29 -74.85 -21.21 34.29
C CYS A 29 -74.22 -22.47 34.89
N LEU A 30 -74.20 -22.56 36.22
CA LEU A 30 -73.83 -23.80 36.93
C LEU A 30 -74.78 -24.98 36.61
N ASN A 31 -74.24 -26.21 36.65
CA ASN A 31 -74.96 -27.45 36.33
C ASN A 31 -76.29 -27.59 37.09
N THR A 32 -77.29 -28.15 36.39
CA THR A 32 -78.73 -28.22 36.75
C THR A 32 -79.53 -26.94 36.56
N TYR A 33 -78.86 -25.83 36.21
CA TYR A 33 -79.52 -24.58 35.82
C TYR A 33 -79.22 -24.24 34.35
N SER A 34 -80.08 -23.44 33.73
CA SER A 34 -79.88 -22.94 32.36
C SER A 34 -80.33 -21.47 32.24
N PRO A 35 -79.64 -20.64 31.43
CA PRO A 35 -79.91 -19.21 31.34
C PRO A 35 -81.25 -18.97 30.66
N ASN A 36 -82.08 -18.15 31.27
CA ASN A 36 -83.30 -17.64 30.66
C ASN A 36 -82.99 -16.47 29.71
N LEU A 37 -84.00 -16.00 28.98
CA LEU A 37 -83.87 -14.91 27.99
C LEU A 37 -83.40 -13.56 28.57
N LYS A 38 -83.58 -13.33 29.87
CA LYS A 38 -83.06 -12.13 30.55
C LYS A 38 -81.57 -12.25 30.94
N GLY A 39 -81.01 -13.45 30.88
CA GLY A 39 -79.61 -13.74 31.19
C GLY A 39 -79.38 -14.17 32.64
N GLU A 40 -80.40 -14.74 33.30
CA GLU A 40 -80.37 -15.29 34.66
C GLU A 40 -80.64 -16.82 34.65
N CYS A 41 -80.07 -17.61 35.57
CA CYS A 41 -80.06 -19.08 35.53
C CYS A 41 -81.21 -19.77 36.34
N ILE A 42 -81.93 -20.77 35.78
CA ILE A 42 -83.07 -21.52 36.42
C ILE A 42 -83.02 -23.09 36.27
N ASN A 43 -83.64 -23.89 37.17
CA ASN A 43 -83.43 -25.37 37.39
C ASN A 43 -84.41 -26.37 36.69
N THR A 44 -84.00 -27.62 36.30
CA THR A 44 -84.79 -28.68 35.58
C THR A 44 -84.48 -30.19 35.92
N LYS A 45 -85.40 -31.07 36.40
CA LYS A 45 -85.15 -32.52 36.77
C LYS A 45 -86.14 -33.59 36.19
N ILE A 46 -85.70 -34.83 35.85
CA ILE A 46 -86.41 -35.94 35.11
C ILE A 46 -86.58 -37.28 35.92
N GLU A 47 -87.68 -38.04 35.73
CA GLU A 47 -88.10 -39.26 36.49
C GLU A 47 -87.61 -40.63 35.93
N TYR A 48 -87.46 -41.66 36.79
CA TYR A 48 -86.81 -42.99 36.57
C TYR A 48 -85.39 -42.97 36.00
N CYS A 49 -84.87 -41.76 35.89
CA CYS A 49 -83.50 -41.46 35.59
C CYS A 49 -82.67 -41.56 36.86
N GLU A 50 -81.65 -42.38 36.83
CA GLU A 50 -80.68 -42.45 37.92
C GLU A 50 -79.67 -41.29 37.84
N GLU A 51 -79.36 -40.80 36.63
CA GLU A 51 -78.33 -39.77 36.40
C GLU A 51 -78.70 -38.84 35.23
N GLN A 52 -78.74 -37.51 35.41
CA GLN A 52 -79.17 -36.54 34.39
C GLN A 52 -78.15 -35.42 34.12
N ASN A 53 -78.20 -34.82 32.91
CA ASN A 53 -77.46 -33.61 32.56
C ASN A 53 -78.43 -32.48 32.12
N THR A 54 -77.90 -31.35 31.63
CA THR A 54 -78.69 -30.20 31.16
C THR A 54 -79.55 -30.50 29.93
N TYR A 55 -79.38 -31.64 29.26
CA TYR A 55 -80.10 -32.03 28.05
C TYR A 55 -81.10 -33.19 28.25
N GLY A 56 -80.93 -34.06 29.26
CA GLY A 56 -81.81 -35.21 29.47
C GLY A 56 -81.28 -36.28 30.44
N CYS A 57 -81.96 -37.44 30.48
CA CYS A 57 -81.52 -38.59 31.29
C CYS A 57 -80.37 -39.33 30.63
N LYS A 58 -79.33 -39.65 31.41
CA LYS A 58 -78.15 -40.38 30.97
C LYS A 58 -78.17 -41.86 31.33
N ARG A 59 -78.84 -42.26 32.43
CA ARG A 59 -78.91 -43.67 32.86
C ARG A 59 -80.26 -44.05 33.48
N CYS A 60 -80.78 -45.21 33.06
CA CYS A 60 -82.03 -45.80 33.55
C CYS A 60 -81.79 -46.83 34.65
N LYS A 61 -82.83 -47.06 35.47
CA LYS A 61 -82.83 -48.15 36.45
C LYS A 61 -82.88 -49.53 35.79
N GLU A 62 -82.41 -50.56 36.50
CA GLU A 62 -82.32 -51.95 36.04
C GLU A 62 -83.69 -52.53 35.64
N GLY A 63 -83.71 -53.39 34.60
CA GLY A 63 -84.93 -53.87 33.93
C GLY A 63 -85.49 -52.91 32.87
N TYR A 64 -84.90 -51.70 32.75
CA TYR A 64 -85.25 -50.69 31.76
C TYR A 64 -84.02 -50.28 30.96
N TYR A 65 -84.20 -50.03 29.66
CA TYR A 65 -83.17 -49.51 28.77
C TYR A 65 -83.44 -48.04 28.42
N LEU A 66 -82.36 -47.31 28.13
CA LEU A 66 -82.41 -45.91 27.73
C LEU A 66 -82.81 -45.80 26.26
N THR A 67 -83.84 -45.00 26.00
CA THR A 67 -84.28 -44.65 24.66
C THR A 67 -83.46 -43.49 24.09
N LYS A 68 -83.49 -43.32 22.76
CA LYS A 68 -82.77 -42.23 22.09
C LYS A 68 -83.23 -40.84 22.52
N ASP A 69 -84.49 -40.68 22.94
CA ASP A 69 -85.03 -39.40 23.43
C ASP A 69 -84.67 -39.13 24.91
N MET A 70 -83.68 -39.84 25.44
CA MET A 70 -83.15 -39.67 26.79
C MET A 70 -84.24 -39.91 27.87
N LYS A 71 -85.10 -40.91 27.64
CA LYS A 71 -86.11 -41.45 28.58
C LYS A 71 -85.95 -42.97 28.75
N CYS A 72 -86.53 -43.55 29.81
CA CYS A 72 -86.32 -44.96 30.18
C CYS A 72 -87.56 -45.86 29.97
N LEU A 73 -87.42 -47.06 29.35
CA LEU A 73 -88.49 -48.06 29.05
C LEU A 73 -88.09 -49.54 29.32
N LYS A 74 -89.03 -50.49 29.49
CA LYS A 74 -88.81 -51.89 30.01
C LYS A 74 -88.40 -52.97 28.97
N CYS A 75 -87.69 -54.04 29.39
CA CYS A 75 -87.22 -55.20 28.59
C CYS A 75 -88.23 -56.37 28.35
N ASP A 76 -87.94 -57.26 27.37
CA ASP A 76 -88.74 -58.48 27.00
C ASP A 76 -88.50 -59.67 27.94
N ASP A 77 -89.54 -60.47 28.21
CA ASP A 77 -89.52 -61.54 29.22
C ASP A 77 -88.57 -62.71 28.92
N LYS A 78 -88.18 -62.93 27.66
CA LYS A 78 -87.16 -63.96 27.32
C LYS A 78 -85.74 -63.51 27.67
N CYS A 79 -85.56 -62.22 27.89
CA CYS A 79 -84.33 -61.62 28.33
C CYS A 79 -84.41 -61.34 29.82
N GLU A 80 -83.37 -61.68 30.55
CA GLU A 80 -83.25 -61.20 31.93
C GLU A 80 -82.79 -59.72 31.96
N THR A 81 -81.91 -59.34 31.03
CA THR A 81 -81.52 -57.94 30.78
C THR A 81 -81.47 -57.65 29.28
N CYS A 82 -81.80 -56.42 28.88
CA CYS A 82 -81.81 -56.01 27.47
C CYS A 82 -81.15 -54.64 27.24
N TYR A 83 -80.78 -54.38 25.99
CA TYR A 83 -80.15 -53.11 25.60
C TYR A 83 -80.71 -52.57 24.28
N GLY A 84 -81.06 -51.29 24.26
CA GLY A 84 -81.46 -50.55 23.05
C GLY A 84 -82.85 -50.89 22.49
N THR A 85 -83.26 -52.16 22.59
CA THR A 85 -84.60 -52.65 22.28
C THR A 85 -84.96 -53.76 23.27
N SER A 86 -86.26 -54.05 23.44
CA SER A 86 -86.71 -55.05 24.41
C SER A 86 -86.18 -56.47 24.16
N THR A 87 -85.98 -56.89 22.90
CA THR A 87 -85.61 -58.27 22.50
C THR A 87 -84.12 -58.55 22.34
N TYR A 88 -83.26 -57.52 22.46
CA TYR A 88 -81.82 -57.69 22.33
C TYR A 88 -81.27 -58.14 23.68
N CYS A 89 -81.24 -59.46 23.90
CA CYS A 89 -80.92 -60.03 25.20
C CYS A 89 -79.42 -59.94 25.49
N MET A 90 -79.09 -59.43 26.66
CA MET A 90 -77.74 -59.47 27.20
C MET A 90 -77.51 -60.74 28.02
N SER A 91 -78.56 -61.27 28.65
CA SER A 91 -78.58 -62.57 29.33
C SER A 91 -79.88 -63.34 29.10
N CYS A 92 -79.79 -64.68 29.11
CA CYS A 92 -80.90 -65.61 28.86
C CYS A 92 -81.38 -66.25 30.16
N SER A 93 -82.69 -66.49 30.27
CA SER A 93 -83.25 -67.33 31.33
C SER A 93 -82.72 -68.77 31.25
N ASN A 94 -82.81 -69.51 32.36
CA ASN A 94 -82.27 -70.87 32.51
C ASN A 94 -82.73 -71.86 31.41
N ASP A 95 -81.87 -72.86 31.13
CA ASP A 95 -81.99 -73.92 30.10
C ASP A 95 -81.85 -73.49 28.63
N LYS A 96 -81.41 -72.25 28.39
CA LYS A 96 -81.09 -71.73 27.06
C LYS A 96 -79.69 -71.14 27.00
N TYR A 97 -79.07 -71.20 25.83
CA TYR A 97 -77.78 -70.56 25.58
C TYR A 97 -77.90 -69.36 24.65
N LEU A 98 -77.09 -68.34 24.95
CA LEU A 98 -76.99 -67.13 24.13
C LEU A 98 -76.16 -67.40 22.88
N ARG A 99 -76.74 -67.12 21.73
CA ARG A 99 -76.04 -67.09 20.44
C ARG A 99 -75.34 -65.75 20.22
N ASN A 100 -74.39 -65.74 19.30
CA ASN A 100 -73.65 -64.52 18.97
C ASN A 100 -74.56 -63.39 18.43
N ASP A 101 -75.72 -63.73 17.85
CA ASP A 101 -76.74 -62.77 17.39
C ASP A 101 -77.62 -62.21 18.52
N LYS A 102 -77.30 -62.52 19.78
CA LYS A 102 -77.98 -62.06 21.00
C LYS A 102 -79.40 -62.58 21.20
N THR A 103 -79.68 -63.73 20.59
CA THR A 103 -80.89 -64.53 20.84
C THR A 103 -80.58 -65.78 21.67
N CYS A 104 -81.59 -66.31 22.36
CA CYS A 104 -81.45 -67.45 23.27
C CYS A 104 -82.07 -68.74 22.67
N GLN A 105 -81.30 -69.85 22.57
CA GLN A 105 -81.72 -71.16 22.01
C GLN A 105 -81.55 -72.36 22.98
N SER A 106 -82.19 -73.50 22.70
CA SER A 106 -82.22 -74.69 23.57
C SER A 106 -80.95 -75.55 23.48
N ASN A 107 -80.50 -76.09 24.61
CA ASN A 107 -79.26 -76.87 24.74
C ASN A 107 -79.25 -78.26 24.07
N GLU A 108 -80.40 -78.84 23.70
CA GLU A 108 -80.48 -80.20 23.10
C GLU A 108 -79.79 -80.29 21.71
N GLU A 109 -79.69 -79.18 20.98
CA GLU A 109 -79.13 -79.13 19.61
C GLU A 109 -77.61 -79.38 19.52
N LEU A 110 -76.90 -79.53 20.65
CA LEU A 110 -75.44 -79.64 20.70
C LEU A 110 -74.90 -81.08 20.64
N ASN A 111 -75.76 -82.09 20.63
CA ASN A 111 -75.36 -83.49 20.68
C ASN A 111 -74.68 -83.95 19.37
N GLY A 112 -73.44 -84.46 19.45
CA GLY A 112 -72.64 -84.95 18.29
C GLY A 112 -71.80 -83.89 17.55
N THR A 113 -72.03 -82.60 17.78
CA THR A 113 -71.18 -81.52 17.25
C THR A 113 -70.23 -80.95 18.31
N CYS A 114 -70.68 -80.97 19.56
CA CYS A 114 -69.91 -80.53 20.72
C CYS A 114 -69.09 -81.68 21.30
N LEU A 115 -67.78 -81.47 21.43
CA LEU A 115 -66.89 -82.40 22.14
C LEU A 115 -66.99 -82.22 23.66
N ARG A 116 -67.24 -80.99 24.15
CA ARG A 116 -67.31 -80.70 25.60
C ARG A 116 -68.28 -79.56 25.93
N ILE A 117 -69.32 -79.87 26.71
CA ILE A 117 -70.30 -78.88 27.23
C ILE A 117 -69.67 -78.08 28.39
N LEU A 118 -70.05 -76.81 28.53
CA LEU A 118 -69.61 -75.90 29.60
C LEU A 118 -70.17 -76.33 30.96
N ALA A 119 -69.41 -76.09 32.03
CA ALA A 119 -69.72 -76.60 33.37
C ALA A 119 -71.04 -76.08 33.97
N ASP A 120 -71.50 -74.91 33.55
CA ASP A 120 -72.76 -74.29 33.96
C ASP A 120 -73.96 -74.74 33.11
N GLY A 121 -73.77 -75.70 32.20
CA GLY A 121 -74.79 -76.19 31.28
C GLY A 121 -75.19 -75.19 30.20
N SER A 122 -74.53 -74.03 30.10
CA SER A 122 -74.96 -72.92 29.22
C SER A 122 -74.57 -73.07 27.75
N GLY A 123 -74.17 -74.26 27.29
CA GLY A 123 -73.84 -74.58 25.90
C GLY A 123 -72.46 -75.24 25.71
N CYS A 124 -71.91 -75.21 24.49
CA CYS A 124 -70.68 -75.90 24.12
C CYS A 124 -69.39 -75.08 24.33
N GLY A 125 -68.37 -75.72 24.91
CA GLY A 125 -67.04 -75.16 25.12
C GLY A 125 -66.03 -75.51 24.02
N ILE A 126 -66.04 -76.76 23.53
CA ILE A 126 -65.08 -77.26 22.52
C ILE A 126 -65.83 -78.09 21.47
N CYS A 127 -65.59 -77.83 20.18
CA CYS A 127 -66.18 -78.55 19.04
C CYS A 127 -65.26 -79.67 18.52
N HIS A 128 -65.82 -80.67 17.84
CA HIS A 128 -65.04 -81.73 17.18
C HIS A 128 -64.22 -81.21 15.97
N LYS A 129 -63.15 -81.92 15.60
CA LYS A 129 -62.30 -81.58 14.44
C LYS A 129 -63.12 -81.55 13.15
N GLY A 130 -62.95 -80.50 12.35
CA GLY A 130 -63.81 -80.21 11.19
C GLY A 130 -65.01 -79.30 11.51
N TYR A 131 -65.18 -78.91 12.78
CA TYR A 131 -66.14 -77.92 13.24
C TYR A 131 -65.45 -76.82 14.06
N TYR A 132 -65.97 -75.60 13.98
CA TYR A 132 -65.54 -74.44 14.73
C TYR A 132 -66.65 -73.92 15.65
N ARG A 133 -66.27 -73.15 16.68
CA ARG A 133 -67.19 -72.64 17.71
C ARG A 133 -67.91 -71.38 17.23
N ASN A 134 -69.24 -71.34 17.40
CA ASN A 134 -70.08 -70.18 17.11
C ASN A 134 -70.92 -69.82 18.36
N GLY A 135 -70.44 -68.81 19.11
CA GLY A 135 -70.99 -68.46 20.43
C GLY A 135 -70.81 -69.59 21.43
N LYS A 136 -71.91 -70.05 22.03
CA LYS A 136 -71.94 -71.28 22.84
C LYS A 136 -72.43 -72.51 22.03
N GLY A 137 -72.31 -72.52 20.69
CA GLY A 137 -72.58 -73.68 19.82
C GLY A 137 -71.46 -74.02 18.81
N CYS A 138 -71.67 -74.96 17.88
CA CYS A 138 -70.66 -75.47 16.92
C CYS A 138 -71.14 -75.53 15.45
N SER A 139 -70.27 -75.28 14.46
CA SER A 139 -70.56 -75.23 13.00
C SER A 139 -69.42 -75.82 12.12
N LYS A 140 -69.67 -76.31 10.89
CA LYS A 140 -68.71 -77.11 10.06
C LYS A 140 -67.76 -76.27 9.15
N CYS A 141 -66.54 -76.77 8.86
CA CYS A 141 -65.52 -76.17 7.96
C CYS A 141 -65.70 -76.46 6.45
N GLU A 142 -65.08 -75.65 5.56
CA GLU A 142 -65.07 -75.79 4.08
C GLU A 142 -64.03 -76.80 3.53
N LYS A 143 -64.15 -77.23 2.24
CA LYS A 143 -63.52 -78.45 1.68
C LYS A 143 -62.03 -78.32 1.36
N GLU A 144 -61.58 -77.13 0.98
CA GLU A 144 -60.18 -76.78 0.70
C GLU A 144 -59.34 -76.67 1.99
N CYS A 145 -60.04 -76.74 3.14
CA CYS A 145 -59.47 -76.53 4.45
C CYS A 145 -59.55 -77.76 5.35
N LEU A 146 -58.40 -78.20 5.87
CA LEU A 146 -58.37 -79.34 6.78
C LEU A 146 -58.74 -78.95 8.22
N THR A 147 -58.46 -77.71 8.65
CA THR A 147 -58.80 -77.21 9.99
C THR A 147 -59.06 -75.71 9.93
N CYS A 148 -60.25 -75.31 10.40
CA CYS A 148 -60.72 -73.93 10.40
C CYS A 148 -61.11 -73.49 11.81
N ASN A 149 -61.01 -72.19 12.08
CA ASN A 149 -61.54 -71.56 13.30
C ASN A 149 -62.80 -70.73 13.04
N GLN A 150 -63.08 -70.40 11.78
CA GLN A 150 -64.27 -69.72 11.29
C GLN A 150 -64.56 -70.26 9.88
N LYS A 151 -65.76 -69.98 9.35
CA LYS A 151 -66.18 -70.46 8.03
C LYS A 151 -65.14 -70.20 6.93
N ASP A 152 -64.61 -68.98 6.86
CA ASP A 152 -63.75 -68.53 5.76
C ASP A 152 -62.26 -68.39 6.14
N LYS A 153 -61.85 -68.93 7.30
CA LYS A 153 -60.46 -68.83 7.78
C LYS A 153 -59.84 -70.20 7.94
N CYS A 154 -59.12 -70.58 6.89
CA CYS A 154 -58.36 -71.81 6.90
C CYS A 154 -57.02 -71.63 7.59
N ILE A 155 -56.70 -72.55 8.50
CA ILE A 155 -55.41 -72.56 9.20
C ILE A 155 -54.41 -73.46 8.45
N ILE A 156 -54.87 -74.59 7.93
CA ILE A 156 -54.04 -75.56 7.21
C ILE A 156 -54.72 -75.95 5.89
N CYS A 157 -54.07 -75.61 4.77
CA CYS A 157 -54.52 -75.97 3.43
C CYS A 157 -54.47 -77.49 3.19
N GLY A 158 -55.42 -78.00 2.42
CA GLY A 158 -55.39 -79.37 1.92
C GLY A 158 -54.24 -79.63 0.92
N GLU A 159 -54.01 -80.90 0.58
CA GLU A 159 -52.97 -81.29 -0.38
C GLU A 159 -53.20 -80.71 -1.79
N GLY A 160 -52.11 -80.33 -2.47
CA GLY A 160 -52.16 -79.69 -3.80
C GLY A 160 -52.34 -78.16 -3.80
N TYR A 161 -52.46 -77.55 -2.60
CA TYR A 161 -52.60 -76.11 -2.41
C TYR A 161 -51.49 -75.55 -1.53
N PHE A 162 -51.14 -74.28 -1.76
CA PHE A 162 -50.21 -73.50 -0.95
C PHE A 162 -50.88 -72.24 -0.41
N MET A 163 -50.39 -71.71 0.70
CA MET A 163 -50.97 -70.52 1.31
C MET A 163 -50.45 -69.25 0.61
N SER A 164 -51.33 -68.55 -0.10
CA SER A 164 -50.99 -67.25 -0.70
C SER A 164 -50.72 -66.19 0.38
N SER A 165 -50.12 -65.06 -0.02
CA SER A 165 -49.85 -63.93 0.88
C SER A 165 -51.11 -63.32 1.52
N THR A 166 -52.30 -63.60 0.98
CA THR A 166 -53.59 -63.14 1.51
C THR A 166 -54.29 -64.17 2.41
N GLY A 167 -53.63 -65.30 2.77
CA GLY A 167 -54.19 -66.30 3.68
C GLY A 167 -55.24 -67.24 3.04
N ILE A 168 -55.25 -67.31 1.71
CA ILE A 168 -56.13 -68.21 0.93
C ILE A 168 -55.27 -69.29 0.27
N CYS A 169 -55.73 -70.54 0.33
CA CYS A 169 -55.09 -71.69 -0.30
C CYS A 169 -55.25 -71.65 -1.84
N LYS A 170 -54.15 -71.53 -2.60
CA LYS A 170 -54.13 -71.51 -4.08
C LYS A 170 -53.41 -72.74 -4.63
N SER A 171 -53.73 -73.15 -5.87
CA SER A 171 -53.08 -74.30 -6.53
C SER A 171 -51.64 -73.97 -6.93
N THR A 172 -50.72 -74.93 -6.80
CA THR A 172 -49.30 -74.76 -7.16
C THR A 172 -49.03 -74.72 -8.67
N THR A 173 -49.99 -75.08 -9.52
CA THR A 173 -49.77 -75.19 -10.99
C THR A 173 -49.86 -73.86 -11.76
N THR A 174 -50.25 -72.76 -11.12
CA THR A 174 -50.53 -71.47 -11.78
C THR A 174 -49.36 -70.47 -11.84
N ILE A 175 -48.24 -70.71 -11.15
CA ILE A 175 -47.11 -69.75 -11.10
C ILE A 175 -46.15 -69.96 -12.28
N LYS A 176 -45.90 -68.93 -13.08
CA LYS A 176 -44.92 -68.91 -14.20
C LYS A 176 -43.68 -68.09 -13.81
N GLY A 177 -42.50 -68.45 -14.35
CA GLY A 177 -41.26 -67.67 -14.18
C GLY A 177 -40.48 -67.91 -12.87
N CYS A 178 -40.92 -68.87 -12.06
CA CYS A 178 -40.19 -69.33 -10.87
C CYS A 178 -39.02 -70.24 -11.23
N LYS A 179 -37.90 -70.08 -10.52
CA LYS A 179 -36.70 -70.89 -10.66
C LYS A 179 -36.66 -71.92 -9.52
N GLY A 180 -37.19 -73.12 -9.76
CA GLY A 180 -37.25 -74.23 -8.80
C GLY A 180 -38.68 -74.65 -8.40
N GLU A 181 -38.80 -75.52 -7.39
CA GLU A 181 -40.09 -75.99 -6.86
C GLU A 181 -40.81 -74.94 -5.99
N ILE A 182 -42.15 -75.01 -5.94
CA ILE A 182 -43.01 -74.07 -5.20
C ILE A 182 -43.28 -74.63 -3.80
N ASP A 183 -42.89 -73.86 -2.79
CA ASP A 183 -43.04 -74.22 -1.38
C ASP A 183 -44.49 -74.00 -0.89
N LYS A 184 -45.04 -74.94 -0.12
CA LYS A 184 -46.42 -74.88 0.39
C LYS A 184 -46.68 -73.67 1.32
N GLU A 185 -45.64 -73.18 1.98
CA GLU A 185 -45.71 -72.08 2.95
C GLU A 185 -45.17 -70.77 2.35
N TYR A 186 -44.14 -70.84 1.50
CA TYR A 186 -43.42 -69.67 0.99
C TYR A 186 -43.69 -69.31 -0.48
N GLY A 187 -44.36 -70.16 -1.25
CA GLY A 187 -44.55 -69.96 -2.69
C GLY A 187 -43.22 -70.03 -3.46
N CYS A 188 -43.03 -69.17 -4.45
CA CYS A 188 -41.77 -69.10 -5.21
C CYS A 188 -40.67 -68.34 -4.46
N ARG A 189 -39.44 -68.90 -4.41
CA ARG A 189 -38.30 -68.30 -3.70
C ARG A 189 -37.38 -67.46 -4.59
N GLU A 190 -37.18 -67.85 -5.84
CA GLU A 190 -36.29 -67.15 -6.79
C GLU A 190 -36.92 -67.14 -8.19
N CYS A 191 -36.79 -66.03 -8.93
CA CYS A 191 -37.30 -65.89 -10.28
C CYS A 191 -36.20 -66.04 -11.34
N LEU A 192 -36.58 -66.44 -12.56
CA LEU A 192 -35.66 -66.48 -13.71
C LEU A 192 -35.24 -65.06 -14.16
N THR A 193 -34.11 -64.94 -14.85
CA THR A 193 -33.65 -63.66 -15.44
C THR A 193 -34.73 -63.05 -16.36
N GLY A 194 -34.94 -61.74 -16.26
CA GLY A 194 -36.07 -61.06 -16.91
C GLY A 194 -37.39 -61.16 -16.15
N TYR A 195 -37.40 -61.70 -14.92
CA TYR A 195 -38.52 -61.69 -13.98
C TYR A 195 -38.07 -61.18 -12.60
N TYR A 196 -39.01 -60.65 -11.82
CA TYR A 196 -38.80 -60.20 -10.44
C TYR A 196 -39.85 -60.82 -9.50
N LEU A 197 -39.46 -61.03 -8.25
CA LEU A 197 -40.31 -61.64 -7.23
C LEU A 197 -41.25 -60.60 -6.63
N ILE A 198 -42.55 -60.85 -6.68
CA ILE A 198 -43.58 -60.04 -6.05
C ILE A 198 -44.62 -60.93 -5.39
N ASN A 199 -44.86 -60.73 -4.09
CA ASN A 199 -45.91 -61.43 -3.33
C ASN A 199 -45.86 -62.97 -3.42
N LYS A 200 -44.67 -63.56 -3.31
CA LYS A 200 -44.40 -65.01 -3.44
C LYS A 200 -44.58 -65.58 -4.87
N GLU A 201 -44.73 -64.73 -5.89
CA GLU A 201 -44.90 -65.09 -7.30
C GLU A 201 -43.93 -64.30 -8.20
N CYS A 202 -43.67 -64.75 -9.43
CA CYS A 202 -42.72 -64.09 -10.34
C CYS A 202 -43.44 -63.33 -11.46
N SER A 203 -43.08 -62.06 -11.65
CA SER A 203 -43.61 -61.18 -12.71
C SER A 203 -42.52 -60.74 -13.69
N LYS A 204 -42.85 -60.50 -14.96
CA LYS A 204 -41.87 -60.19 -16.01
C LYS A 204 -41.36 -58.75 -15.90
N CYS A 205 -40.06 -58.55 -16.15
CA CYS A 205 -39.44 -57.22 -16.23
C CYS A 205 -39.89 -56.45 -17.48
N GLY A 206 -39.76 -55.12 -17.42
CA GLY A 206 -40.02 -54.20 -18.54
C GLY A 206 -39.14 -54.47 -19.77
N ASN A 207 -39.47 -53.83 -20.89
CA ASN A 207 -38.89 -54.14 -22.19
C ASN A 207 -37.35 -53.97 -22.21
N LYS A 208 -36.63 -54.99 -22.69
CA LYS A 208 -35.14 -55.00 -22.82
C LYS A 208 -34.37 -54.82 -21.51
N CYS A 209 -35.03 -55.10 -20.38
CA CYS A 209 -34.45 -55.11 -19.05
C CYS A 209 -34.06 -56.52 -18.60
N MET A 210 -32.81 -56.70 -18.18
CA MET A 210 -32.30 -57.99 -17.71
C MET A 210 -32.60 -58.24 -16.22
N THR A 211 -32.48 -57.20 -15.39
CA THR A 211 -32.81 -57.26 -13.95
C THR A 211 -33.60 -56.02 -13.53
N CYS A 212 -34.73 -56.24 -12.86
CA CYS A 212 -35.64 -55.19 -12.43
C CYS A 212 -36.13 -55.44 -10.99
N LEU A 213 -36.55 -54.36 -10.32
CA LEU A 213 -37.22 -54.43 -9.01
C LEU A 213 -38.74 -54.47 -9.15
N ASN A 214 -39.26 -53.84 -10.20
CA ASN A 214 -40.65 -53.88 -10.63
C ASN A 214 -40.73 -53.67 -12.14
N GLU A 215 -41.92 -53.76 -12.72
CA GLU A 215 -42.16 -53.63 -14.17
C GLU A 215 -41.57 -52.34 -14.79
N LYS A 216 -41.50 -51.24 -14.03
CA LYS A 216 -41.06 -49.92 -14.52
C LYS A 216 -39.61 -49.58 -14.19
N GLU A 217 -38.98 -50.30 -13.26
CA GLU A 217 -37.67 -49.95 -12.74
C GLU A 217 -36.61 -50.98 -13.13
N CYS A 218 -35.87 -50.67 -14.20
CA CYS A 218 -34.77 -51.48 -14.67
C CYS A 218 -33.44 -51.10 -14.01
N ASN A 219 -32.74 -52.11 -13.48
CA ASN A 219 -31.42 -51.96 -12.88
C ASN A 219 -30.29 -52.31 -13.85
N LYS A 220 -30.56 -53.13 -14.88
CA LYS A 220 -29.58 -53.51 -15.90
C LYS A 220 -30.25 -53.79 -17.24
N CYS A 221 -29.81 -53.10 -18.29
CA CYS A 221 -30.30 -53.30 -19.65
C CYS A 221 -29.40 -54.23 -20.47
N GLU A 222 -29.93 -54.75 -21.57
CA GLU A 222 -29.15 -55.40 -22.63
C GLU A 222 -28.02 -54.47 -23.15
N GLU A 223 -26.99 -55.04 -23.78
CA GLU A 223 -25.89 -54.26 -24.39
C GLU A 223 -26.45 -53.25 -25.41
N GLU A 224 -25.79 -52.09 -25.56
CA GLU A 224 -26.25 -50.94 -26.39
C GLU A 224 -27.41 -50.10 -25.81
N TYR A 225 -27.99 -50.48 -24.67
CA TYR A 225 -29.03 -49.69 -23.99
C TYR A 225 -28.48 -48.98 -22.74
N ILE A 226 -28.93 -47.75 -22.55
CA ILE A 226 -28.59 -46.86 -21.43
C ILE A 226 -29.80 -46.71 -20.51
N ILE A 227 -29.55 -46.69 -19.19
CA ILE A 227 -30.60 -46.46 -18.20
C ILE A 227 -30.82 -44.95 -18.04
N ILE A 228 -32.01 -44.47 -18.40
CA ILE A 228 -32.45 -43.10 -18.15
C ILE A 228 -33.78 -43.20 -17.41
N ASN A 229 -33.89 -42.56 -16.23
CA ASN A 229 -35.09 -42.62 -15.39
C ASN A 229 -35.58 -44.06 -15.10
N LYS A 230 -34.64 -45.01 -14.96
CA LYS A 230 -34.91 -46.44 -14.73
C LYS A 230 -35.55 -47.19 -15.92
N GLU A 231 -35.55 -46.60 -17.12
CA GLU A 231 -35.93 -47.26 -18.37
C GLU A 231 -34.73 -47.46 -19.30
N CYS A 232 -34.76 -48.54 -20.10
CA CYS A 232 -33.72 -48.88 -21.06
C CYS A 232 -33.95 -48.19 -22.41
N ILE A 233 -33.11 -47.20 -22.73
CA ILE A 233 -33.18 -46.44 -23.98
C ILE A 233 -31.95 -46.76 -24.83
N HIS A 234 -32.16 -47.06 -26.12
CA HIS A 234 -31.06 -47.35 -27.04
C HIS A 234 -30.16 -46.12 -27.23
N TYR A 235 -28.83 -46.32 -27.24
CA TYR A 235 -27.86 -45.21 -27.24
C TYR A 235 -27.98 -44.27 -28.44
N SER A 236 -28.42 -44.77 -29.61
CA SER A 236 -28.64 -43.95 -30.80
C SER A 236 -29.68 -42.84 -30.60
N ASN A 237 -30.61 -43.04 -29.65
CA ASN A 237 -31.66 -42.07 -29.34
C ASN A 237 -31.17 -40.98 -28.38
N ILE A 238 -29.96 -41.14 -27.81
CA ILE A 238 -29.31 -40.07 -27.05
C ILE A 238 -28.55 -39.20 -28.04
N ASN A 239 -29.02 -37.96 -28.20
CA ASN A 239 -28.41 -36.98 -29.09
C ASN A 239 -26.89 -36.87 -28.79
N LYS A 240 -26.07 -37.12 -29.83
CA LYS A 240 -24.61 -37.02 -29.78
C LYS A 240 -23.88 -38.09 -28.93
N CYS A 241 -24.54 -39.14 -28.43
CA CYS A 241 -23.85 -40.31 -27.84
C CYS A 241 -23.36 -41.26 -28.94
N LYS A 242 -22.11 -41.75 -28.85
CA LYS A 242 -21.50 -42.64 -29.85
C LYS A 242 -21.22 -44.05 -29.36
N GLU A 243 -20.86 -44.21 -28.08
CA GLU A 243 -20.53 -45.51 -27.50
C GLU A 243 -21.15 -45.62 -26.10
N THR A 244 -21.43 -46.85 -25.66
CA THR A 244 -21.94 -47.14 -24.31
C THR A 244 -20.97 -48.02 -23.53
N LYS A 245 -20.95 -47.86 -22.21
CA LYS A 245 -20.26 -48.76 -21.28
C LYS A 245 -21.03 -48.78 -19.97
N ASN A 246 -21.31 -49.97 -19.42
CA ASN A 246 -22.07 -50.17 -18.18
C ASN A 246 -23.44 -49.46 -18.17
N ASN A 247 -24.23 -49.62 -19.25
CA ASN A 247 -25.54 -48.99 -19.42
C ASN A 247 -25.56 -47.45 -19.23
N LYS A 248 -24.43 -46.78 -19.51
CA LYS A 248 -24.26 -45.32 -19.57
C LYS A 248 -23.56 -44.91 -20.87
N CYS A 249 -23.75 -43.66 -21.31
CA CYS A 249 -23.02 -43.13 -22.44
C CYS A 249 -21.55 -42.96 -22.06
N SER A 250 -20.64 -43.63 -22.78
CA SER A 250 -19.21 -43.63 -22.48
C SER A 250 -18.41 -42.70 -23.37
N LYS A 251 -18.99 -42.27 -24.50
CA LYS A 251 -18.33 -41.37 -25.45
C LYS A 251 -19.35 -40.55 -26.23
N CYS A 252 -19.18 -39.24 -26.20
CA CYS A 252 -19.98 -38.29 -26.97
C CYS A 252 -19.27 -37.91 -28.28
N SER A 253 -20.00 -37.37 -29.25
CA SER A 253 -19.43 -36.81 -30.47
C SER A 253 -18.67 -35.50 -30.17
N PHE A 254 -17.73 -35.15 -31.05
CA PHE A 254 -16.88 -33.94 -30.97
C PHE A 254 -17.69 -32.69 -30.55
N TRP A 255 -17.21 -31.95 -29.53
CA TRP A 255 -17.83 -30.77 -28.85
C TRP A 255 -18.82 -31.06 -27.70
N TYR A 256 -18.94 -32.31 -27.26
CA TYR A 256 -19.86 -32.68 -26.18
C TYR A 256 -19.18 -33.55 -25.12
N GLY A 257 -19.46 -33.27 -23.86
CA GLY A 257 -18.98 -33.99 -22.67
C GLY A 257 -20.11 -34.73 -21.98
N ILE A 258 -19.76 -35.79 -21.27
CA ILE A 258 -20.71 -36.63 -20.55
C ILE A 258 -21.10 -35.91 -19.25
N ASN A 259 -22.39 -35.82 -18.94
CA ASN A 259 -22.83 -35.30 -17.63
C ASN A 259 -22.42 -36.25 -16.49
N GLU A 260 -22.35 -35.76 -15.24
CA GLU A 260 -21.92 -36.56 -14.07
C GLU A 260 -22.68 -37.89 -13.90
N GLU A 261 -23.92 -37.95 -14.41
CA GLU A 261 -24.77 -39.14 -14.34
C GLU A 261 -24.55 -40.15 -15.49
N GLY A 262 -23.96 -39.74 -16.61
CA GLY A 262 -23.72 -40.59 -17.79
C GLY A 262 -24.92 -40.78 -18.71
N THR A 263 -25.92 -39.91 -18.61
CA THR A 263 -27.24 -40.02 -19.27
C THR A 263 -27.44 -39.07 -20.45
N LYS A 264 -26.63 -38.01 -20.57
CA LYS A 264 -26.71 -37.01 -21.66
C LYS A 264 -25.32 -36.47 -22.03
N CYS A 265 -25.18 -36.11 -23.31
CA CYS A 265 -24.02 -35.40 -23.84
C CYS A 265 -24.31 -33.89 -23.86
N ASN A 266 -23.78 -33.16 -22.89
CA ASN A 266 -23.96 -31.70 -22.82
C ASN A 266 -22.85 -31.01 -23.62
N LYS A 267 -23.14 -29.82 -24.15
CA LYS A 267 -22.12 -29.02 -24.85
C LYS A 267 -21.07 -28.60 -23.84
N GLU A 268 -19.94 -29.28 -23.88
CA GLU A 268 -18.85 -29.03 -22.96
C GLU A 268 -17.90 -28.05 -23.65
N ILE A 269 -17.68 -26.91 -23.00
CA ILE A 269 -16.66 -25.99 -23.45
C ILE A 269 -15.33 -26.72 -23.27
N VAL A 270 -14.69 -26.97 -24.39
CA VAL A 270 -13.41 -27.67 -24.42
C VAL A 270 -12.38 -26.72 -23.80
N TRP A 271 -12.16 -26.82 -22.49
CA TRP A 271 -11.27 -25.93 -21.75
C TRP A 271 -9.87 -25.92 -22.32
N TRP A 272 -9.39 -27.02 -22.90
CA TRP A 272 -8.11 -27.03 -23.61
C TRP A 272 -8.18 -26.30 -24.96
N MET A 273 -9.32 -26.20 -25.63
CA MET A 273 -9.48 -25.34 -26.81
C MET A 273 -9.65 -23.88 -26.44
N ILE A 274 -10.32 -23.56 -25.33
CA ILE A 274 -10.30 -22.19 -24.78
C ILE A 274 -8.91 -21.84 -24.26
N MET A 275 -8.20 -22.75 -23.61
CA MET A 275 -6.81 -22.55 -23.20
C MET A 275 -5.91 -22.47 -24.42
N ILE A 276 -6.13 -23.24 -25.49
CA ILE A 276 -5.39 -23.07 -26.75
C ILE A 276 -5.76 -21.74 -27.40
N ILE A 277 -7.01 -21.29 -27.37
CA ILE A 277 -7.41 -19.97 -27.88
C ILE A 277 -6.83 -18.86 -27.00
N ILE A 278 -6.80 -19.01 -25.68
CA ILE A 278 -6.19 -18.07 -24.73
C ILE A 278 -4.66 -18.09 -24.87
N ILE A 279 -4.04 -19.25 -25.09
CA ILE A 279 -2.61 -19.41 -25.37
C ILE A 279 -2.29 -18.83 -26.75
N ILE A 280 -3.12 -19.04 -27.77
CA ILE A 280 -2.97 -18.43 -29.09
C ILE A 280 -3.16 -16.92 -29.00
N ILE A 281 -4.15 -16.43 -28.24
CA ILE A 281 -4.36 -15.01 -27.99
C ILE A 281 -3.19 -14.44 -27.19
N LEU A 282 -2.66 -15.15 -26.19
CA LEU A 282 -1.48 -14.76 -25.42
C LEU A 282 -0.23 -14.76 -26.31
N ILE A 283 -0.06 -15.75 -27.19
CA ILE A 283 1.03 -15.81 -28.17
C ILE A 283 0.88 -14.66 -29.17
N ILE A 284 -0.33 -14.36 -29.64
CA ILE A 284 -0.59 -13.22 -30.53
C ILE A 284 -0.32 -11.90 -29.80
N ILE A 285 -0.71 -11.77 -28.53
CA ILE A 285 -0.42 -10.59 -27.70
C ILE A 285 1.09 -10.48 -27.47
N ILE A 286 1.80 -11.58 -27.19
CA ILE A 286 3.26 -11.61 -27.05
C ILE A 286 3.93 -11.24 -28.37
N ILE A 287 3.46 -11.77 -29.50
CA ILE A 287 3.97 -11.42 -30.84
C ILE A 287 3.70 -9.94 -31.14
N ILE A 288 2.52 -9.42 -30.82
CA ILE A 288 2.20 -7.99 -30.96
C ILE A 288 3.09 -7.15 -30.05
N ILE A 289 3.32 -7.54 -28.80
CA ILE A 289 4.24 -6.87 -27.88
C ILE A 289 5.67 -6.92 -28.42
N ILE A 290 6.13 -8.06 -28.94
CA ILE A 290 7.45 -8.19 -29.56
C ILE A 290 7.54 -7.31 -30.81
N ILE A 291 6.53 -7.29 -31.67
CA ILE A 291 6.48 -6.42 -32.86
C ILE A 291 6.47 -4.95 -32.43
N ILE A 292 5.71 -4.58 -31.40
CA ILE A 292 5.69 -3.22 -30.83
C ILE A 292 7.06 -2.88 -30.25
N ILE A 293 7.72 -3.78 -29.51
CA ILE A 293 9.08 -3.57 -28.99
C ILE A 293 10.08 -3.42 -30.14
N ILE A 294 10.01 -4.27 -31.17
CA ILE A 294 10.85 -4.17 -32.36
C ILE A 294 10.59 -2.86 -33.09
N MET A 295 9.32 -2.46 -33.25
CA MET A 295 8.93 -1.19 -33.87
C MET A 295 9.39 0.00 -33.05
N ILE A 296 9.22 -0.01 -31.73
CA ILE A 296 9.69 1.03 -30.82
C ILE A 296 11.20 1.10 -30.90
N ASN A 297 11.92 -0.02 -30.82
CA ASN A 297 13.38 -0.05 -30.99
C ASN A 297 13.81 0.42 -32.39
N TYR A 298 13.06 0.09 -33.44
CA TYR A 298 13.31 0.57 -34.79
C TYR A 298 13.05 2.08 -34.90
N ILE A 299 11.97 2.59 -34.30
CA ILE A 299 11.62 4.02 -34.26
C ILE A 299 12.65 4.77 -33.42
N ILE A 300 13.07 4.26 -32.26
CA ILE A 300 14.13 4.82 -31.42
C ILE A 300 15.44 4.83 -32.20
N LYS A 301 15.90 3.70 -32.75
CA LYS A 301 17.11 3.66 -33.59
C LYS A 301 17.02 4.57 -34.80
N ARG A 302 15.85 4.68 -35.44
CA ARG A 302 15.64 5.57 -36.59
C ARG A 302 15.60 7.03 -36.16
N LYS A 303 15.06 7.34 -34.98
CA LYS A 303 15.03 8.69 -34.40
C LYS A 303 16.44 9.08 -33.95
N GLU A 304 17.17 8.22 -33.25
CA GLU A 304 18.59 8.38 -32.92
C GLU A 304 19.44 8.57 -34.16
N LYS A 305 19.23 7.76 -35.20
CA LYS A 305 19.93 7.91 -36.49
C LYS A 305 19.58 9.24 -37.17
N LYS A 306 18.31 9.66 -37.17
CA LYS A 306 17.89 10.96 -37.71
C LYS A 306 18.38 12.15 -36.88
N GLU A 307 18.44 12.01 -35.56
CA GLU A 307 18.99 13.00 -34.62
C GLU A 307 20.50 13.12 -34.83
N GLN A 308 21.23 12.00 -34.94
CA GLN A 308 22.63 11.97 -35.35
C GLN A 308 22.79 12.63 -36.73
N GLU A 309 22.07 12.21 -37.77
CA GLU A 309 22.16 12.83 -39.11
C GLU A 309 21.85 14.35 -39.12
N LYS A 310 21.04 14.85 -38.17
CA LYS A 310 20.78 16.29 -37.99
C LYS A 310 21.86 17.02 -37.19
N THR A 311 22.56 16.33 -36.30
CA THR A 311 23.53 16.90 -35.35
C THR A 311 24.99 16.60 -35.70
N THR A 312 25.23 15.72 -36.67
CA THR A 312 26.57 15.34 -37.15
C THR A 312 26.72 15.57 -38.64
N THR A 313 27.70 16.41 -38.99
CA THR A 313 28.06 16.72 -40.38
C THR A 313 29.00 15.65 -40.92
N ILE A 314 28.45 14.58 -41.52
CA ILE A 314 29.21 13.58 -42.26
C ILE A 314 29.26 13.97 -43.75
N PHE A 315 30.45 13.93 -44.36
CA PHE A 315 30.64 14.28 -45.76
C PHE A 315 31.68 13.39 -46.44
N LYS A 316 31.60 13.28 -47.77
CA LYS A 316 32.61 12.55 -48.56
C LYS A 316 33.89 13.37 -48.62
N ILE A 317 35.02 12.74 -48.31
CA ILE A 317 36.34 13.38 -48.35
C ILE A 317 36.66 13.88 -49.77
N SER A 318 36.35 13.09 -50.80
CA SER A 318 36.61 13.44 -52.20
C SER A 318 35.77 14.62 -52.73
N GLN A 319 34.72 15.02 -52.00
CA GLN A 319 33.83 16.12 -52.38
C GLN A 319 34.03 17.36 -51.52
N SER A 320 35.00 17.36 -50.60
CA SER A 320 35.31 18.51 -49.76
C SER A 320 36.56 19.24 -50.23
N ASN A 321 36.66 20.52 -49.87
CA ASN A 321 37.84 21.36 -50.06
C ASN A 321 38.80 21.31 -48.85
N ILE A 322 38.53 20.43 -47.88
CA ILE A 322 39.28 20.34 -46.63
C ILE A 322 40.57 19.56 -46.87
N LYS A 323 41.71 20.15 -46.51
CA LYS A 323 43.01 19.47 -46.55
C LYS A 323 43.14 18.56 -45.32
N PHE A 324 43.25 17.27 -45.56
CA PHE A 324 43.44 16.28 -44.50
C PHE A 324 44.91 15.87 -44.38
N ILE A 325 45.29 15.56 -43.15
CA ILE A 325 46.62 15.11 -42.75
C ILE A 325 46.47 13.73 -42.10
N SER A 326 47.31 12.78 -42.49
CA SER A 326 47.26 11.43 -41.91
C SER A 326 47.78 11.42 -40.47
N LEU A 327 47.01 10.75 -39.59
CA LEU A 327 47.41 10.33 -38.24
C LEU A 327 47.91 8.87 -38.22
N GLY A 328 47.87 8.17 -39.37
CA GLY A 328 48.17 6.75 -39.49
C GLY A 328 46.92 5.85 -39.36
N ASP A 329 47.07 4.59 -39.77
CA ASP A 329 46.02 3.56 -39.72
C ASP A 329 44.73 3.93 -40.46
N GLY A 330 44.81 4.78 -41.49
CA GLY A 330 43.66 5.27 -42.25
C GLY A 330 42.79 6.28 -41.49
N ILE A 331 43.26 6.81 -40.36
CA ILE A 331 42.64 7.97 -39.71
C ILE A 331 43.32 9.24 -40.20
N ILE A 332 42.50 10.18 -40.68
CA ILE A 332 42.97 11.47 -41.18
C ILE A 332 42.25 12.60 -40.45
N THR A 333 42.87 13.78 -40.36
CA THR A 333 42.26 14.96 -39.73
C THR A 333 42.66 16.25 -40.42
N ASN A 334 41.85 17.31 -40.32
CA ASN A 334 42.22 18.63 -40.83
C ASN A 334 43.23 19.37 -39.91
N LYS A 335 43.33 19.00 -38.63
CA LYS A 335 44.18 19.67 -37.63
C LYS A 335 44.89 18.64 -36.74
N LYS A 336 46.23 18.66 -36.71
CA LYS A 336 47.05 17.89 -35.75
C LYS A 336 47.20 18.60 -34.40
N GLU A 337 47.06 19.92 -34.43
CA GLU A 337 47.12 20.81 -33.27
C GLU A 337 45.94 21.78 -33.34
N ILE A 338 45.26 21.97 -32.22
CA ILE A 338 44.19 22.95 -32.05
C ILE A 338 44.72 24.04 -31.13
N GLU A 339 44.91 25.23 -31.69
CA GLU A 339 45.18 26.44 -30.92
C GLU A 339 43.85 27.09 -30.53
N ILE A 340 43.49 26.96 -29.27
CA ILE A 340 42.24 27.48 -28.73
C ILE A 340 42.33 29.01 -28.68
N GLY A 341 41.31 29.68 -29.22
CA GLY A 341 41.23 31.15 -29.19
C GLY A 341 42.06 31.85 -30.26
N GLU A 342 42.60 31.12 -31.23
CA GLU A 342 43.26 31.68 -32.44
C GLU A 342 44.34 32.75 -32.14
N GLY A 343 45.10 32.57 -31.05
CA GLY A 343 46.16 33.49 -30.61
C GLY A 343 45.71 34.59 -29.66
N GLU A 344 44.40 34.69 -29.36
CA GLU A 344 43.87 35.56 -28.31
C GLU A 344 43.85 34.86 -26.94
N LYS A 345 43.84 35.68 -25.87
CA LYS A 345 43.75 35.18 -24.50
C LYS A 345 42.33 34.73 -24.19
N ILE A 346 42.21 33.49 -23.73
CA ILE A 346 40.94 32.83 -23.40
C ILE A 346 40.34 33.38 -22.11
N GLU A 347 39.06 33.71 -22.11
CA GLU A 347 38.34 34.02 -20.88
C GLU A 347 38.26 32.80 -19.95
N VAL A 348 38.69 32.97 -18.69
CA VAL A 348 38.60 31.91 -17.68
C VAL A 348 37.15 31.61 -17.34
N ASN A 349 36.84 30.32 -17.19
CA ASN A 349 35.53 29.76 -16.85
C ASN A 349 34.43 30.03 -17.89
N LYS A 350 34.81 30.26 -19.15
CA LYS A 350 33.90 30.38 -20.29
C LYS A 350 34.09 29.20 -21.23
N GLU A 351 32.99 28.65 -21.73
CA GLU A 351 33.03 27.55 -22.68
C GLU A 351 33.39 28.09 -24.08
N ILE A 352 34.38 27.46 -24.71
CA ILE A 352 34.82 27.74 -26.08
C ILE A 352 34.49 26.54 -26.94
N ARG A 353 34.10 26.78 -28.19
CA ARG A 353 33.79 25.77 -29.19
C ARG A 353 34.80 25.80 -30.32
N GLU A 354 35.47 24.68 -30.54
CA GLU A 354 36.41 24.45 -31.64
C GLU A 354 35.89 23.36 -32.57
N LEU A 355 36.25 23.41 -33.85
CA LEU A 355 35.87 22.41 -34.85
C LEU A 355 37.08 21.63 -35.35
N ILE A 356 36.95 20.31 -35.39
CA ILE A 356 37.89 19.38 -36.02
C ILE A 356 37.15 18.40 -36.92
N CYS A 357 37.71 18.09 -38.08
CA CYS A 357 37.21 17.03 -38.95
C CYS A 357 38.08 15.79 -38.81
N ILE A 358 37.46 14.63 -38.62
CA ILE A 358 38.14 13.33 -38.59
C ILE A 358 37.58 12.44 -39.70
N GLY A 359 38.46 11.91 -40.53
CA GLY A 359 38.13 11.07 -41.68
C GLY A 359 38.64 9.64 -41.55
N ASN A 360 37.99 8.75 -42.30
CA ASN A 360 38.37 7.36 -42.46
C ASN A 360 38.73 7.10 -43.93
N GLU A 361 40.02 6.90 -44.21
CA GLU A 361 40.53 6.60 -45.56
C GLU A 361 40.43 5.09 -45.89
N ASN A 362 40.34 4.22 -44.88
CA ASN A 362 40.22 2.78 -45.09
C ASN A 362 38.81 2.41 -45.57
N LYS A 363 38.70 1.36 -46.39
CA LYS A 363 37.40 0.86 -46.90
C LYS A 363 36.44 0.40 -45.80
N GLU A 364 36.97 -0.07 -44.68
CA GLU A 364 36.20 -0.66 -43.57
C GLU A 364 35.62 0.43 -42.67
N LYS A 365 34.41 0.19 -42.13
CA LYS A 365 33.76 1.16 -41.22
C LYS A 365 34.50 1.23 -39.89
N LYS A 366 34.75 2.45 -39.41
CA LYS A 366 35.42 2.69 -38.13
C LYS A 366 34.52 3.44 -37.17
N LYS A 367 34.42 2.95 -35.94
CA LYS A 367 33.84 3.67 -34.81
C LYS A 367 34.92 4.56 -34.20
N ILE A 368 34.68 5.86 -34.09
CA ILE A 368 35.62 6.88 -33.63
C ILE A 368 35.05 7.62 -32.42
N GLN A 369 35.87 7.82 -31.40
CA GLN A 369 35.61 8.60 -30.20
C GLN A 369 36.81 9.50 -29.90
N ILE A 370 36.55 10.73 -29.46
CA ILE A 370 37.60 11.64 -28.97
C ILE A 370 37.50 11.69 -27.44
N SER A 371 38.63 11.51 -26.76
CA SER A 371 38.73 11.56 -25.30
C SER A 371 39.97 12.34 -24.86
N SER A 372 39.96 12.89 -23.65
CA SER A 372 41.19 13.32 -22.97
C SER A 372 41.91 12.09 -22.38
N LYS A 373 43.24 12.17 -22.23
CA LYS A 373 44.06 11.12 -21.62
C LYS A 373 43.83 10.98 -20.11
N GLU A 374 43.63 12.10 -19.44
CA GLU A 374 43.42 12.18 -18.00
C GLU A 374 42.27 13.16 -17.69
N GLU A 375 41.54 12.89 -16.60
CA GLU A 375 40.63 13.89 -16.01
C GLU A 375 41.50 14.99 -15.40
N ASN A 376 41.58 16.13 -16.07
CA ASN A 376 42.25 17.30 -15.53
C ASN A 376 41.26 18.18 -14.78
N GLU A 377 41.52 18.46 -13.50
CA GLU A 377 40.61 19.29 -12.71
C GLU A 377 40.54 20.74 -13.24
N LYS A 378 41.60 21.22 -13.93
CA LYS A 378 41.75 22.61 -14.43
C LYS A 378 40.94 22.93 -15.68
N TYR A 379 40.50 21.94 -16.46
CA TYR A 379 39.66 22.17 -17.63
C TYR A 379 38.68 21.02 -17.86
N SER A 380 37.54 21.33 -18.45
CA SER A 380 36.59 20.33 -18.93
C SER A 380 36.56 20.33 -20.45
N ILE A 381 36.70 19.15 -21.05
CA ILE A 381 36.59 18.95 -22.50
C ILE A 381 35.45 17.98 -22.77
N ARG A 382 34.52 18.37 -23.64
CA ARG A 382 33.44 17.50 -24.15
C ARG A 382 33.38 17.61 -25.66
N THR A 383 32.85 16.59 -26.33
CA THR A 383 32.75 16.58 -27.80
C THR A 383 31.32 16.33 -28.27
N ASN A 384 30.99 16.83 -29.45
CA ASN A 384 29.76 16.50 -30.15
C ASN A 384 30.09 16.20 -31.62
N PRO A 385 29.89 14.97 -32.10
CA PRO A 385 29.37 13.81 -31.38
C PRO A 385 30.39 13.25 -30.38
N ASN A 386 29.93 12.65 -29.28
CA ASN A 386 30.82 11.92 -28.36
C ASN A 386 31.44 10.68 -29.04
N ILE A 387 30.66 10.00 -29.89
CA ILE A 387 31.09 8.80 -30.62
C ILE A 387 30.32 8.66 -31.92
N ILE A 388 31.00 8.24 -32.99
CA ILE A 388 30.37 8.08 -34.31
C ILE A 388 30.99 6.93 -35.10
N THR A 389 30.24 6.37 -36.06
CA THR A 389 30.77 5.40 -37.03
C THR A 389 30.93 6.07 -38.39
N ILE A 390 32.14 6.05 -38.95
CA ILE A 390 32.49 6.67 -40.23
C ILE A 390 32.78 5.58 -41.27
N GLU A 391 32.13 5.68 -42.44
CA GLU A 391 32.39 4.80 -43.58
C GLU A 391 33.70 5.18 -44.29
N GLY A 392 34.27 4.23 -45.04
CA GLY A 392 35.48 4.50 -45.82
C GLY A 392 35.26 5.57 -46.89
N GLY A 393 36.17 6.54 -46.96
CA GLY A 393 36.08 7.70 -47.85
C GLY A 393 35.21 8.84 -47.32
N TYR A 394 34.74 8.78 -46.07
CA TYR A 394 33.97 9.83 -45.42
C TYR A 394 34.73 10.44 -44.23
N ALA A 395 34.32 11.65 -43.86
CA ALA A 395 34.75 12.35 -42.65
C ALA A 395 33.55 12.91 -41.88
N CYS A 396 33.76 13.15 -40.59
CA CYS A 396 32.80 13.76 -39.69
C CYS A 396 33.41 15.01 -39.06
N GLU A 397 32.61 16.06 -38.94
CA GLU A 397 32.91 17.22 -38.11
C GLU A 397 32.60 16.90 -36.63
N PHE A 398 33.55 17.22 -35.76
CA PHE A 398 33.42 17.17 -34.31
C PHE A 398 33.54 18.58 -33.75
N GLU A 399 32.58 18.94 -32.91
CA GLU A 399 32.63 20.11 -32.05
C GLU A 399 33.32 19.72 -30.76
N ILE A 400 34.37 20.45 -30.39
CA ILE A 400 35.08 20.30 -29.12
C ILE A 400 34.73 21.51 -28.27
N PHE A 401 34.11 21.26 -27.12
CA PHE A 401 33.82 22.31 -26.15
C PHE A 401 34.81 22.22 -25.01
N ILE A 402 35.46 23.34 -24.70
CA ILE A 402 36.55 23.44 -23.73
C ILE A 402 36.26 24.58 -22.77
N THR A 403 36.33 24.30 -21.47
CA THR A 403 36.22 25.32 -20.42
C THR A 403 37.45 25.24 -19.54
N ILE A 404 38.26 26.30 -19.50
CA ILE A 404 39.45 26.39 -18.64
C ILE A 404 39.07 27.12 -17.35
N LYS A 405 39.24 26.47 -16.19
CA LYS A 405 38.65 26.91 -14.91
C LYS A 405 39.52 27.88 -14.11
N CYS A 406 40.80 28.02 -14.48
CA CYS A 406 41.77 28.88 -13.81
C CYS A 406 42.69 29.59 -14.81
N THR A 407 43.45 30.58 -14.33
CA THR A 407 44.45 31.32 -15.09
C THR A 407 45.65 30.42 -15.39
N THR A 408 45.74 29.85 -16.59
CA THR A 408 46.80 28.88 -16.92
C THR A 408 47.10 28.82 -18.42
N LYS A 409 48.16 28.08 -18.78
CA LYS A 409 48.47 27.68 -20.15
C LYS A 409 48.10 26.23 -20.34
N ILE A 410 47.17 25.95 -21.25
CA ILE A 410 46.78 24.57 -21.56
C ILE A 410 47.72 24.02 -22.64
N LYS A 411 48.23 22.81 -22.39
CA LYS A 411 48.98 22.00 -23.36
C LYS A 411 48.65 20.53 -23.11
N GLU A 412 47.64 20.03 -23.81
CA GLU A 412 47.07 18.69 -23.60
C GLU A 412 47.13 17.85 -24.88
N GLN A 413 47.14 16.52 -24.75
CA GLN A 413 46.96 15.60 -25.86
C GLN A 413 45.58 14.94 -25.79
N MET A 414 44.74 15.20 -26.78
CA MET A 414 43.49 14.46 -26.95
C MET A 414 43.73 13.18 -27.73
N MET A 415 43.09 12.10 -27.28
CA MET A 415 43.13 10.79 -27.91
C MET A 415 41.95 10.61 -28.85
N ILE A 416 42.22 10.20 -30.09
CA ILE A 416 41.26 9.71 -31.06
C ILE A 416 41.32 8.19 -31.00
N ILE A 417 40.31 7.59 -30.38
CA ILE A 417 40.16 6.15 -30.23
C ILE A 417 39.33 5.65 -31.41
N SER A 418 39.86 4.70 -32.17
CA SER A 418 39.17 4.12 -33.32
C SER A 418 39.13 2.60 -33.28
N LYS A 419 37.98 2.03 -33.65
CA LYS A 419 37.76 0.58 -33.72
C LYS A 419 37.12 0.19 -35.03
N THR A 420 37.75 -0.72 -35.76
CA THR A 420 37.20 -1.28 -36.99
C THR A 420 36.02 -2.20 -36.68
N LEU A 421 34.88 -1.99 -37.33
CA LEU A 421 33.71 -2.86 -37.17
C LEU A 421 33.93 -4.18 -37.94
N ASN A 422 33.51 -5.30 -37.35
CA ASN A 422 33.59 -6.66 -37.94
C ASN A 422 34.98 -7.33 -37.97
N LYS A 423 35.95 -6.81 -37.22
CA LYS A 423 37.22 -7.51 -36.95
C LYS A 423 37.48 -7.55 -35.45
N THR A 424 38.07 -8.64 -34.95
CA THR A 424 38.64 -8.77 -33.59
C THR A 424 39.94 -7.98 -33.45
N GLN A 425 40.04 -6.81 -34.07
CA GLN A 425 41.20 -5.93 -33.95
C GLN A 425 41.14 -5.12 -32.66
N GLU A 426 42.32 -4.85 -32.12
CA GLU A 426 42.54 -3.94 -30.98
C GLU A 426 42.14 -2.51 -31.32
N GLU A 427 41.87 -1.72 -30.29
CA GLU A 427 41.56 -0.30 -30.43
C GLU A 427 42.81 0.48 -30.84
N ILE A 428 42.69 1.29 -31.89
CA ILE A 428 43.78 2.12 -32.40
C ILE A 428 43.63 3.51 -31.78
N ILE A 429 44.65 3.94 -31.06
CA ILE A 429 44.69 5.24 -30.40
C ILE A 429 45.65 6.16 -31.15
N LYS A 430 45.13 7.29 -31.63
CA LYS A 430 45.92 8.41 -32.18
C LYS A 430 45.79 9.63 -31.28
N SER A 431 46.66 10.61 -31.44
CA SER A 431 46.63 11.82 -30.61
C SER A 431 46.70 13.09 -31.44
N ILE A 432 46.01 14.13 -30.97
CA ILE A 432 46.13 15.51 -31.42
C ILE A 432 46.50 16.39 -30.23
N SER A 433 47.23 17.48 -30.45
CA SER A 433 47.56 18.44 -29.39
C SER A 433 46.53 19.56 -29.30
N ILE A 434 46.31 20.04 -28.09
CA ILE A 434 45.54 21.23 -27.78
C ILE A 434 46.46 22.21 -27.05
N LYS A 435 46.47 23.46 -27.49
CA LYS A 435 47.23 24.56 -26.87
C LYS A 435 46.36 25.80 -26.70
N GLY A 436 46.62 26.57 -25.67
CA GLY A 436 45.93 27.84 -25.43
C GLY A 436 46.45 28.53 -24.17
N GLU A 437 46.17 29.81 -24.05
CA GLU A 437 46.54 30.61 -22.88
C GLU A 437 45.34 31.46 -22.44
N THR A 438 45.05 31.44 -21.15
CA THR A 438 43.97 32.27 -20.61
C THR A 438 44.40 33.70 -20.34
N GLN A 439 43.43 34.60 -20.23
CA GLN A 439 43.64 35.89 -19.60
C GLN A 439 44.02 35.74 -18.12
N ILE A 440 44.74 36.72 -17.60
CA ILE A 440 45.01 36.79 -16.16
C ILE A 440 43.72 37.17 -15.46
N SER A 441 43.32 36.38 -14.46
CA SER A 441 42.13 36.62 -13.65
C SER A 441 42.41 36.31 -12.17
N THR A 442 41.45 36.64 -11.32
CA THR A 442 41.45 36.24 -9.90
C THR A 442 41.18 34.76 -9.67
N ARG A 443 40.89 33.96 -10.71
CA ARG A 443 40.86 32.49 -10.62
C ARG A 443 42.28 31.96 -10.82
N LEU A 444 42.96 31.62 -9.74
CA LEU A 444 44.37 31.24 -9.75
C LEU A 444 44.56 29.76 -10.09
N ASP A 445 45.68 29.44 -10.73
CA ASP A 445 46.12 28.07 -10.91
C ASP A 445 46.66 27.52 -9.58
N PRO A 446 46.13 26.40 -9.06
CA PRO A 446 46.62 25.81 -7.82
C PRO A 446 48.11 25.46 -7.84
N ASP A 447 48.68 25.19 -9.01
CA ASP A 447 50.09 24.78 -9.11
C ASP A 447 51.05 25.96 -8.96
N GLU A 448 50.56 27.21 -9.06
CA GLU A 448 51.34 28.42 -8.77
C GLU A 448 51.45 28.73 -7.27
N ILE A 449 50.69 28.01 -6.43
CA ILE A 449 50.58 28.28 -4.99
C ILE A 449 51.41 27.27 -4.22
N LYS A 450 52.45 27.76 -3.55
CA LYS A 450 53.31 26.95 -2.69
C LYS A 450 52.89 27.15 -1.24
N GLU A 451 52.28 26.12 -0.66
CA GLU A 451 51.96 26.11 0.77
C GLU A 451 53.20 25.79 1.61
N GLU A 452 53.38 26.50 2.72
CA GLU A 452 54.41 26.23 3.71
C GLU A 452 53.79 25.63 4.99
N HIS A 453 53.66 26.42 6.05
CA HIS A 453 53.16 25.95 7.34
C HIS A 453 51.88 26.65 7.79
N LYS A 454 51.13 26.00 8.66
CA LYS A 454 49.87 26.50 9.20
C LYS A 454 50.14 27.65 10.18
N ILE A 455 49.40 28.76 10.03
CA ILE A 455 49.49 29.94 10.90
C ILE A 455 48.22 30.20 11.71
N GLY A 456 47.08 29.61 11.32
CA GLY A 456 45.83 29.78 12.05
C GLY A 456 44.74 28.79 11.65
N GLU A 457 43.73 28.66 12.49
CA GLU A 457 42.51 27.90 12.19
C GLU A 457 41.32 28.60 12.84
N GLY A 458 40.25 28.78 12.06
CA GLY A 458 39.01 29.39 12.53
C GLY A 458 37.78 28.66 12.02
N SER A 459 36.62 29.26 12.25
CA SER A 459 35.32 28.79 11.75
C SER A 459 35.28 28.70 10.22
N PHE A 460 35.93 29.64 9.53
CA PHE A 460 35.90 29.76 8.07
C PHE A 460 36.92 28.89 7.34
N GLY A 461 37.90 28.31 8.04
CA GLY A 461 38.97 27.57 7.37
C GLY A 461 40.26 27.43 8.15
N ILE A 462 41.28 26.94 7.47
CA ILE A 462 42.66 26.86 7.97
C ILE A 462 43.50 27.83 7.14
N VAL A 463 44.31 28.64 7.81
CA VAL A 463 45.19 29.61 7.16
C VAL A 463 46.62 29.10 7.22
N TYR A 464 47.27 29.05 6.06
CA TYR A 464 48.68 28.73 5.89
C TYR A 464 49.43 29.98 5.42
N ILE A 465 50.70 30.06 5.72
CA ILE A 465 51.62 30.94 4.98
C ILE A 465 52.12 30.20 3.75
N GLY A 466 52.47 30.94 2.70
CA GLY A 466 53.07 30.37 1.50
C GLY A 466 53.60 31.42 0.54
N GLU A 467 53.86 30.99 -0.70
CA GLU A 467 54.39 31.82 -1.77
C GLU A 467 53.46 31.76 -3.00
N PHE A 468 53.21 32.92 -3.59
CA PHE A 468 52.55 33.06 -4.88
C PHE A 468 53.32 34.07 -5.74
N ARG A 469 53.88 33.62 -6.88
CA ARG A 469 54.66 34.43 -7.82
C ARG A 469 55.76 35.28 -7.15
N GLY A 470 56.46 34.70 -6.17
CA GLY A 470 57.53 35.36 -5.42
C GLY A 470 57.08 36.27 -4.27
N ASN A 471 55.77 36.43 -4.06
CA ASN A 471 55.23 37.16 -2.91
C ASN A 471 54.89 36.20 -1.78
N GLN A 472 55.22 36.58 -0.54
CA GLN A 472 54.74 35.88 0.64
C GLN A 472 53.25 36.17 0.85
N VAL A 473 52.44 35.12 0.98
CA VAL A 473 50.98 35.18 1.00
C VAL A 473 50.38 34.39 2.16
N ALA A 474 49.17 34.78 2.54
CA ALA A 474 48.29 33.96 3.38
C ALA A 474 47.33 33.16 2.49
N ILE A 475 47.29 31.85 2.71
CA ILE A 475 46.46 30.88 1.99
C ILE A 475 45.35 30.42 2.93
N LYS A 476 44.15 30.99 2.79
CA LYS A 476 42.97 30.58 3.58
C LYS A 476 42.28 29.42 2.84
N LYS A 477 42.53 28.18 3.28
CA LYS A 477 41.85 26.98 2.79
C LYS A 477 40.47 26.87 3.43
N MET A 478 39.45 26.76 2.58
CA MET A 478 38.06 26.73 3.03
C MET A 478 37.62 25.30 3.37
N LYS A 479 36.89 25.10 4.47
CA LYS A 479 36.40 23.78 4.88
C LYS A 479 35.07 23.45 4.19
N GLN A 480 34.98 22.28 3.55
CA GLN A 480 33.72 21.66 3.11
C GLN A 480 32.85 22.53 2.15
N ILE A 481 33.47 23.32 1.27
CA ILE A 481 32.75 24.15 0.27
C ILE A 481 32.40 23.35 -0.99
N ASP A 482 33.27 22.41 -1.38
CA ASP A 482 33.19 21.62 -2.62
C ASP A 482 31.91 20.78 -2.76
N LYS A 483 31.24 20.47 -1.64
CA LYS A 483 30.04 19.62 -1.60
C LYS A 483 28.72 20.38 -1.54
N ASP A 484 28.76 21.72 -1.48
CA ASP A 484 27.60 22.56 -1.23
C ASP A 484 27.60 23.74 -2.23
N GLU A 485 26.72 23.66 -3.23
CA GLU A 485 26.62 24.69 -4.28
C GLU A 485 26.31 26.08 -3.72
N ASP A 486 25.56 26.17 -2.62
CA ASP A 486 25.20 27.47 -2.04
C ASP A 486 26.41 28.10 -1.35
N LYS A 487 27.21 27.30 -0.62
CA LYS A 487 28.49 27.77 -0.07
C LYS A 487 29.47 28.18 -1.16
N MET A 488 29.50 27.46 -2.29
CA MET A 488 30.36 27.82 -3.41
C MET A 488 29.93 29.15 -4.06
N LYS A 489 28.61 29.39 -4.20
CA LYS A 489 28.08 30.68 -4.65
C LYS A 489 28.38 31.82 -3.68
N GLU A 490 28.35 31.56 -2.36
CA GLU A 490 28.74 32.55 -1.36
C GLU A 490 30.23 32.90 -1.45
N PHE A 491 31.09 31.88 -1.62
CA PHE A 491 32.51 32.07 -1.84
C PHE A 491 32.82 32.85 -3.13
N GLU A 492 32.17 32.53 -4.25
CA GLU A 492 32.29 33.28 -5.50
C GLU A 492 31.87 34.75 -5.32
N LYS A 493 30.79 35.02 -4.59
CA LYS A 493 30.37 36.39 -4.27
C LYS A 493 31.39 37.14 -3.42
N GLU A 494 32.00 36.47 -2.44
CA GLU A 494 33.06 37.05 -1.60
C GLU A 494 34.29 37.40 -2.46
N VAL A 495 34.73 36.48 -3.32
CA VAL A 495 35.85 36.71 -4.24
C VAL A 495 35.55 37.85 -5.21
N MET A 496 34.35 37.90 -5.80
CA MET A 496 33.94 39.01 -6.69
C MET A 496 33.87 40.36 -5.98
N MET A 497 33.62 40.37 -4.66
CA MET A 497 33.63 41.59 -3.86
C MET A 497 35.07 42.04 -3.59
N LEU A 498 35.92 41.12 -3.14
CA LEU A 498 37.34 41.36 -2.88
C LEU A 498 38.10 41.83 -4.13
N ASP A 499 37.79 41.25 -5.29
CA ASP A 499 38.37 41.64 -6.57
C ASP A 499 38.07 43.11 -6.94
N LYS A 500 37.04 43.74 -6.36
CA LYS A 500 36.73 45.15 -6.63
C LYS A 500 37.47 46.11 -5.71
N PHE A 501 38.07 45.63 -4.61
CA PHE A 501 38.71 46.51 -3.64
C PHE A 501 40.09 46.96 -4.08
N ARG A 502 40.28 48.28 -4.10
CA ARG A 502 41.50 48.98 -4.46
C ARG A 502 41.73 50.06 -3.40
N SER A 503 42.39 49.68 -2.31
CA SER A 503 42.71 50.56 -1.18
C SER A 503 43.92 50.02 -0.42
N GLU A 504 44.81 50.90 0.03
CA GLU A 504 45.97 50.53 0.85
C GLU A 504 45.58 50.13 2.29
N TYR A 505 44.36 50.46 2.73
CA TYR A 505 43.84 50.14 4.06
C TYR A 505 43.02 48.85 4.10
N ILE A 506 42.90 48.15 2.98
CA ILE A 506 42.25 46.83 2.84
C ILE A 506 43.32 45.81 2.50
N ILE A 507 43.23 44.60 3.08
CA ILE A 507 44.16 43.53 2.78
C ILE A 507 44.18 43.24 1.27
N HIS A 508 45.37 43.18 0.69
CA HIS A 508 45.53 42.95 -0.73
C HIS A 508 45.11 41.51 -1.07
N PHE A 509 44.15 41.40 -1.99
CA PHE A 509 43.64 40.13 -2.48
C PHE A 509 44.28 39.81 -3.83
N TYR A 510 44.98 38.67 -3.92
CA TYR A 510 45.62 38.23 -5.16
C TYR A 510 44.66 37.42 -6.05
N GLY A 511 43.76 36.65 -5.43
CA GLY A 511 42.87 35.75 -6.14
C GLY A 511 42.48 34.54 -5.30
N ALA A 512 41.73 33.63 -5.91
CA ALA A 512 41.24 32.42 -5.29
C ALA A 512 41.35 31.22 -6.23
N VAL A 513 41.51 30.03 -5.64
CA VAL A 513 41.45 28.75 -6.35
C VAL A 513 40.03 28.21 -6.22
N PHE A 514 39.45 27.82 -7.35
CA PHE A 514 38.09 27.25 -7.43
C PHE A 514 38.11 25.77 -7.82
N ILE A 515 39.29 25.16 -7.89
CA ILE A 515 39.46 23.74 -8.21
C ILE A 515 38.99 22.89 -7.03
N PRO A 516 38.13 21.86 -7.25
CA PRO A 516 37.67 20.96 -6.20
C PRO A 516 38.83 20.42 -5.35
N ASN A 517 38.60 20.20 -4.06
CA ASN A 517 39.61 19.79 -3.07
C ASN A 517 40.81 20.75 -2.85
N LYS A 518 40.94 21.80 -3.65
CA LYS A 518 42.01 22.81 -3.56
C LYS A 518 41.49 24.23 -3.35
N ILE A 519 40.22 24.39 -2.97
CA ILE A 519 39.56 25.69 -2.81
C ILE A 519 40.26 26.52 -1.71
N CYS A 520 40.80 27.67 -2.09
CA CYS A 520 41.46 28.58 -1.16
C CYS A 520 41.43 30.04 -1.65
N MET A 521 41.65 30.96 -0.72
CA MET A 521 41.75 32.39 -0.96
C MET A 521 43.17 32.88 -0.66
N ILE A 522 43.74 33.69 -1.55
CA ILE A 522 45.12 34.16 -1.46
C ILE A 522 45.16 35.67 -1.21
N THR A 523 45.72 36.07 -0.08
CA THR A 523 45.89 37.49 0.31
C THR A 523 47.34 37.78 0.66
N GLU A 524 47.71 39.06 0.79
CA GLU A 524 49.01 39.42 1.37
C GLU A 524 49.15 38.87 2.79
N TYR A 525 50.37 38.49 3.14
CA TYR A 525 50.70 38.01 4.47
C TYR A 525 51.02 39.17 5.42
N ALA A 526 50.25 39.29 6.50
CA ALA A 526 50.51 40.25 7.57
C ALA A 526 51.34 39.61 8.69
N LYS A 527 52.64 39.88 8.69
CA LYS A 527 53.64 39.20 9.55
C LYS A 527 53.42 39.34 11.05
N TYR A 528 52.66 40.34 11.51
CA TYR A 528 52.38 40.57 12.93
C TYR A 528 51.02 40.01 13.37
N GLY A 529 50.28 39.34 12.49
CA GLY A 529 48.93 38.85 12.77
C GLY A 529 47.92 39.99 12.89
N SER A 530 46.83 39.75 13.62
CA SER A 530 45.81 40.77 13.90
C SER A 530 46.22 41.71 15.04
N ILE A 531 45.51 42.83 15.19
CA ILE A 531 45.64 43.67 16.38
C ILE A 531 45.31 42.88 17.64
N GLN A 532 44.31 41.98 17.60
CA GLN A 532 43.99 41.13 18.74
C GLN A 532 45.16 40.20 19.11
N ASP A 533 45.86 39.65 18.13
CA ASP A 533 47.07 38.85 18.36
C ASP A 533 48.17 39.67 19.05
N LEU A 534 48.34 40.94 18.64
CA LEU A 534 49.30 41.83 19.29
C LEU A 534 48.92 42.16 20.73
N ILE A 535 47.63 42.45 20.99
CA ILE A 535 47.13 42.70 22.35
C ILE A 535 47.38 41.50 23.26
N ASN A 536 47.20 40.29 22.75
CA ASN A 536 47.40 39.06 23.51
C ASN A 536 48.88 38.72 23.76
N LYS A 537 49.77 39.07 22.82
CA LYS A 537 51.19 38.67 22.84
C LYS A 537 52.13 39.73 23.41
N ARG A 538 51.73 41.00 23.36
CA ARG A 538 52.58 42.13 23.74
C ARG A 538 51.93 42.97 24.82
N THR A 539 52.76 43.40 25.76
CA THR A 539 52.37 44.27 26.85
C THR A 539 52.10 45.70 26.34
N ASN A 540 51.35 46.47 27.13
CA ASN A 540 51.01 47.87 26.86
C ASN A 540 52.28 48.75 26.69
N THR A 541 53.42 48.38 27.26
CA THR A 541 54.69 49.13 27.13
C THR A 541 55.41 48.88 25.80
N GLU A 542 55.14 47.76 25.12
CA GLU A 542 55.81 47.38 23.86
C GLU A 542 55.21 48.04 22.63
N ILE A 543 53.97 48.55 22.72
CA ILE A 543 53.27 49.21 21.62
C ILE A 543 52.90 50.65 22.04
N PRO A 544 53.64 51.68 21.56
CA PRO A 544 53.41 53.07 21.95
C PRO A 544 52.01 53.59 21.58
N LYS A 545 51.47 54.52 22.38
CA LYS A 545 50.17 55.17 22.11
C LYS A 545 50.09 55.81 20.72
N LYS A 546 51.19 56.38 20.23
CA LYS A 546 51.29 56.94 18.87
C LYS A 546 50.97 55.89 17.79
N LEU A 547 51.52 54.68 17.92
CA LEU A 547 51.25 53.58 16.99
C LEU A 547 49.80 53.07 17.09
N ARG A 548 49.21 53.07 18.29
CA ARG A 548 47.78 52.73 18.48
C ARG A 548 46.87 53.71 17.77
N ILE A 549 47.17 55.00 17.84
CA ILE A 549 46.43 56.04 17.11
C ILE A 549 46.57 55.83 15.61
N LYS A 550 47.75 55.41 15.12
CA LYS A 550 47.91 55.01 13.70
C LYS A 550 47.05 53.81 13.34
N PHE A 551 46.99 52.75 14.15
CA PHE A 551 46.08 51.63 13.92
C PHE A 551 44.61 52.08 13.86
N MET A 552 44.19 52.97 14.78
CA MET A 552 42.85 53.56 14.77
C MET A 552 42.60 54.43 13.53
N LEU A 553 43.62 55.11 13.02
CA LEU A 553 43.46 55.91 11.81
C LEU A 553 43.34 55.02 10.57
N ASP A 554 44.22 54.03 10.44
CA ASP A 554 44.25 53.10 9.31
C ASP A 554 42.95 52.29 9.24
N GLY A 555 42.47 51.80 10.39
CA GLY A 555 41.20 51.10 10.48
C GLY A 555 40.00 51.98 10.09
N ALA A 556 39.99 53.24 10.51
CA ALA A 556 38.93 54.20 10.15
C ALA A 556 38.92 54.48 8.65
N LYS A 557 40.10 54.60 8.03
CA LYS A 557 40.25 54.78 6.58
C LYS A 557 39.81 53.54 5.80
N GLY A 558 40.10 52.34 6.30
CA GLY A 558 39.60 51.08 5.75
C GLY A 558 38.06 51.01 5.75
N ILE A 559 37.42 51.35 6.88
CA ILE A 559 35.96 51.37 7.00
C ILE A 559 35.34 52.46 6.11
N SER A 560 35.92 53.67 6.09
CA SER A 560 35.46 54.77 5.24
C SER A 560 35.53 54.40 3.75
N TYR A 561 36.57 53.70 3.33
CA TYR A 561 36.65 53.15 1.98
C TYR A 561 35.47 52.22 1.66
N LEU A 562 35.12 51.28 2.55
CA LEU A 562 33.97 50.40 2.34
C LEU A 562 32.64 51.16 2.28
N HIS A 563 32.43 52.09 3.22
CA HIS A 563 31.20 52.89 3.29
C HIS A 563 31.04 53.76 2.05
N SER A 564 32.11 54.37 1.55
CA SER A 564 32.08 55.14 0.29
C SER A 564 31.70 54.29 -0.94
N ASN A 565 31.98 52.97 -0.90
CA ASN A 565 31.61 51.99 -1.93
C ASN A 565 30.26 51.30 -1.65
N GLY A 566 29.50 51.76 -0.65
CA GLY A 566 28.17 51.22 -0.33
C GLY A 566 28.20 49.81 0.26
N ILE A 567 29.27 49.46 0.97
CA ILE A 567 29.49 48.13 1.55
C ILE A 567 29.52 48.22 3.08
N LEU A 568 28.81 47.31 3.73
CA LEU A 568 28.90 47.10 5.18
C LEU A 568 29.82 45.92 5.47
N HIS A 569 30.67 46.06 6.50
CA HIS A 569 31.55 44.98 6.94
C HIS A 569 30.84 43.98 7.85
N ARG A 570 30.08 44.47 8.85
CA ARG A 570 29.26 43.70 9.81
C ARG A 570 30.01 42.85 10.85
N ASP A 571 31.34 42.90 10.90
CA ASP A 571 32.15 42.21 11.91
C ASP A 571 33.43 43.01 12.23
N ILE A 572 33.27 44.31 12.50
CA ILE A 572 34.40 45.16 12.88
C ILE A 572 34.83 44.82 14.30
N LYS A 573 36.09 44.35 14.44
CA LYS A 573 36.74 43.98 15.69
C LYS A 573 38.26 43.93 15.51
N PRO A 574 39.08 43.94 16.58
CA PRO A 574 40.54 43.89 16.46
C PRO A 574 41.10 42.69 15.70
N ASP A 575 40.43 41.53 15.70
CA ASP A 575 40.86 40.34 14.93
C ASP A 575 40.89 40.60 13.41
N ASN A 576 40.05 41.52 12.93
CA ASN A 576 39.86 41.79 11.51
C ASN A 576 40.73 42.96 11.01
N PHE A 577 41.64 43.48 11.85
CA PHE A 577 42.67 44.43 11.44
C PHE A 577 44.04 43.75 11.48
N LEU A 578 44.57 43.41 10.33
CA LEU A 578 45.86 42.75 10.18
C LEU A 578 47.01 43.76 10.17
N VAL A 579 48.02 43.52 10.99
CA VAL A 579 49.16 44.42 11.15
C VAL A 579 50.27 44.04 10.16
N VAL A 580 50.45 44.90 9.16
CA VAL A 580 51.49 44.74 8.14
C VAL A 580 52.84 45.23 8.64
N SER A 581 52.87 46.26 9.50
CA SER A 581 54.09 46.68 10.17
C SER A 581 53.86 47.45 11.46
N ILE A 582 54.83 47.36 12.37
CA ILE A 582 54.87 48.06 13.66
C ILE A 582 55.85 49.25 13.66
N ASP A 583 56.51 49.51 12.52
CA ASP A 583 57.35 50.69 12.34
C ASP A 583 56.46 51.95 12.27
N ASP A 584 56.72 52.93 13.11
CA ASP A 584 55.93 54.15 13.19
C ASP A 584 56.21 55.13 12.04
N ASN A 585 57.26 54.91 11.24
CA ASN A 585 57.65 55.79 10.13
C ASN A 585 56.95 55.48 8.80
N ILE A 586 56.23 54.35 8.70
CA ILE A 586 55.52 53.97 7.47
C ILE A 586 54.14 54.63 7.36
N GLY A 587 53.58 54.67 6.15
CA GLY A 587 52.24 55.24 5.93
C GLY A 587 51.11 54.42 6.55
N VAL A 588 51.13 53.10 6.37
CA VAL A 588 50.05 52.16 6.76
C VAL A 588 50.61 51.04 7.63
N ASN A 589 50.08 50.90 8.84
CA ASN A 589 50.49 49.92 9.83
C ASN A 589 49.54 48.73 9.91
N CYS A 590 48.24 48.93 9.71
CA CYS A 590 47.26 47.83 9.65
C CYS A 590 46.28 47.97 8.48
N LYS A 591 45.66 46.85 8.11
CA LYS A 591 44.70 46.73 7.02
C LYS A 591 43.50 45.89 7.43
N LEU A 592 42.32 46.28 6.98
CA LEU A 592 41.07 45.58 7.26
C LEU A 592 40.96 44.29 6.42
N THR A 593 40.46 43.22 7.02
CA THR A 593 40.29 41.88 6.41
C THR A 593 38.95 41.23 6.80
N ASP A 594 38.72 40.03 6.27
CA ASP A 594 37.60 39.12 6.58
C ASP A 594 36.21 39.62 6.16
N PHE A 595 35.97 39.56 4.84
CA PHE A 595 34.76 40.05 4.19
C PHE A 595 33.67 38.98 4.03
N GLY A 596 33.82 37.80 4.65
CA GLY A 596 32.83 36.72 4.57
C GLY A 596 31.46 37.10 5.13
N SER A 597 31.41 38.11 6.01
CA SER A 597 30.18 38.72 6.48
C SER A 597 29.83 40.02 5.75
N SER A 598 30.56 40.49 4.75
CA SER A 598 30.27 41.76 4.08
C SER A 598 29.11 41.67 3.09
N ARG A 599 28.37 42.77 2.89
CA ARG A 599 27.21 42.82 1.98
C ARG A 599 27.06 44.22 1.35
N ASN A 600 26.59 44.26 0.10
CA ASN A 600 26.23 45.49 -0.60
C ASN A 600 24.84 45.97 -0.15
N ILE A 601 24.70 47.27 0.13
CA ILE A 601 23.47 47.89 0.63
C ILE A 601 22.29 47.72 -0.34
N ASN A 602 22.55 47.77 -1.65
CA ASN A 602 21.49 47.74 -2.67
C ASN A 602 20.86 46.34 -2.83
N MET A 603 21.57 45.28 -2.42
CA MET A 603 21.03 43.91 -2.40
C MET A 603 20.24 43.57 -1.13
N MET A 604 20.21 44.46 -0.12
CA MET A 604 19.56 44.20 1.17
C MET A 604 18.06 44.51 1.18
N MET A 605 17.48 45.10 0.13
CA MET A 605 16.04 45.41 0.12
C MET A 605 15.13 44.18 0.01
N THR A 606 15.64 43.01 -0.39
CA THR A 606 14.81 41.85 -0.73
C THR A 606 14.97 40.61 0.17
N ASN A 607 16.07 40.47 0.93
CA ASN A 607 16.35 39.26 1.75
C ASN A 607 17.02 39.59 3.10
N MET A 608 16.31 40.28 4.01
CA MET A 608 16.74 40.46 5.40
C MET A 608 16.25 39.32 6.29
N THR A 609 16.68 38.09 6.00
CA THR A 609 16.57 36.99 6.98
C THR A 609 17.78 37.00 7.89
N PHE A 610 17.51 37.07 9.20
CA PHE A 610 18.48 36.92 10.27
C PHE A 610 19.22 35.58 10.13
N THR A 611 20.41 35.61 9.54
CA THR A 611 21.33 34.47 9.59
C THR A 611 21.84 34.37 11.02
N LYS A 612 21.42 33.33 11.75
CA LYS A 612 21.93 32.98 13.08
C LYS A 612 23.47 33.06 13.08
N GLY A 613 24.05 33.86 13.98
CA GLY A 613 25.48 33.80 14.30
C GLY A 613 26.41 34.78 13.56
N ILE A 614 25.92 35.87 12.95
CA ILE A 614 26.79 36.91 12.38
C ILE A 614 27.31 37.84 13.47
N GLY A 615 28.64 38.03 13.52
CA GLY A 615 29.35 39.01 14.34
C GLY A 615 29.75 38.51 15.73
N SER A 616 30.66 39.23 16.39
CA SER A 616 31.10 38.95 17.76
C SER A 616 30.27 39.79 18.76
N PRO A 617 29.43 39.21 19.64
CA PRO A 617 28.43 39.94 20.43
C PRO A 617 28.93 41.15 21.22
N ILE A 618 30.21 41.13 21.59
CA ILE A 618 30.91 42.17 22.36
C ILE A 618 31.00 43.50 21.59
N TYR A 619 31.10 43.44 20.25
CA TYR A 619 31.27 44.62 19.39
C TYR A 619 29.98 45.03 18.68
N MET A 620 28.88 44.31 18.87
CA MET A 620 27.64 44.57 18.15
C MET A 620 26.94 45.84 18.62
N ALA A 621 26.39 46.59 17.67
CA ALA A 621 25.56 47.76 17.96
C ALA A 621 24.22 47.35 18.63
N PRO A 622 23.62 48.23 19.46
CA PRO A 622 22.35 47.94 20.13
C PRO A 622 21.23 47.50 19.18
N GLU A 623 21.09 48.16 18.03
CA GLU A 623 20.10 47.82 17.00
C GLU A 623 20.35 46.43 16.38
N VAL A 624 21.61 46.00 16.29
CA VAL A 624 21.97 44.67 15.79
C VAL A 624 21.61 43.60 16.82
N LEU A 625 21.90 43.86 18.10
CA LEU A 625 21.56 42.98 19.23
C LEU A 625 20.04 42.83 19.39
N ASN A 626 19.30 43.94 19.24
CA ASN A 626 17.85 43.99 19.32
C ASN A 626 17.15 43.41 18.08
N ARG A 627 17.91 42.98 17.06
CA ARG A 627 17.40 42.44 15.80
C ARG A 627 16.54 43.46 15.03
N GLU A 628 17.00 44.70 15.00
CA GLU A 628 16.42 45.79 14.22
C GLU A 628 17.13 45.94 12.87
N HIS A 629 16.62 46.82 12.01
CA HIS A 629 17.27 47.17 10.76
C HIS A 629 18.54 48.00 11.01
N TYR A 630 19.68 47.53 10.50
CA TYR A 630 20.97 48.20 10.68
C TYR A 630 21.60 48.59 9.33
N LYS A 631 22.41 49.66 9.36
CA LYS A 631 23.12 50.23 8.20
C LYS A 631 24.58 50.55 8.58
N MET A 632 25.29 51.34 7.77
CA MET A 632 26.66 51.81 8.04
C MET A 632 26.94 52.28 9.49
N PRO A 633 26.01 52.97 10.21
CA PRO A 633 26.28 53.37 11.61
C PRO A 633 26.51 52.21 12.59
N SER A 634 26.12 50.98 12.24
CA SER A 634 26.42 49.80 13.05
C SER A 634 27.92 49.45 13.03
N ASP A 635 28.58 49.53 11.87
CA ASP A 635 30.04 49.37 11.77
C ASP A 635 30.76 50.47 12.57
N VAL A 636 30.23 51.71 12.58
CA VAL A 636 30.78 52.82 13.37
C VAL A 636 30.71 52.54 14.87
N TYR A 637 29.60 51.97 15.34
CA TYR A 637 29.48 51.54 16.73
C TYR A 637 30.49 50.43 17.04
N SER A 638 30.57 49.39 16.22
CA SER A 638 31.55 48.32 16.43
C SER A 638 32.99 48.84 16.43
N TYR A 639 33.25 49.88 15.63
CA TYR A 639 34.53 50.54 15.61
C TYR A 639 34.83 51.34 16.88
N SER A 640 33.83 51.91 17.56
CA SER A 640 34.02 52.60 18.84
C SER A 640 34.61 51.68 19.93
N ILE A 641 34.08 50.46 20.04
CA ILE A 641 34.55 49.44 21.00
C ILE A 641 35.95 48.96 20.59
N THR A 642 36.18 48.80 19.29
CA THR A 642 37.51 48.47 18.74
C THR A 642 38.54 49.55 19.05
N MET A 643 38.20 50.83 18.85
CA MET A 643 39.07 51.96 19.18
C MET A 643 39.38 52.02 20.68
N LEU A 644 38.38 51.81 21.54
CA LEU A 644 38.57 51.77 22.99
C LEU A 644 39.58 50.68 23.36
N GLN A 645 39.40 49.46 22.85
CA GLN A 645 40.31 48.35 23.09
C GLN A 645 41.73 48.63 22.57
N ILE A 646 41.84 49.24 21.39
CA ILE A 646 43.15 49.59 20.79
C ILE A 646 43.86 50.63 21.65
N ILE A 647 43.19 51.68 22.11
CA ILE A 647 43.88 52.75 22.84
C ILE A 647 44.27 52.32 24.27
N THR A 648 43.39 51.60 24.96
CA THR A 648 43.66 51.09 26.32
C THR A 648 44.60 49.89 26.31
N TRP A 649 44.61 49.11 25.22
CA TRP A 649 45.29 47.82 25.14
C TRP A 649 44.76 46.78 26.13
N GLU A 650 43.48 46.92 26.51
CA GLU A 650 42.78 46.09 27.50
C GLU A 650 41.41 45.66 26.97
N ASP A 651 40.88 44.55 27.48
CA ASP A 651 39.53 44.07 27.14
C ASP A 651 38.46 45.08 27.63
N PRO A 652 37.64 45.67 26.74
CA PRO A 652 36.60 46.62 27.14
C PRO A 652 35.54 46.04 28.07
N PHE A 653 35.38 44.71 28.09
CA PHE A 653 34.41 43.99 28.91
C PHE A 653 35.08 42.82 29.65
N PRO A 654 35.87 43.10 30.70
CA PRO A 654 36.68 42.09 31.35
C PRO A 654 35.81 40.97 31.94
N LYS A 655 36.26 39.72 31.78
CA LYS A 655 35.53 38.51 32.21
C LYS A 655 35.25 38.46 33.72
N THR A 656 35.99 39.23 34.51
CA THR A 656 35.77 39.39 35.96
C THR A 656 34.42 40.05 36.26
N GLU A 657 33.97 40.97 35.41
CA GLU A 657 32.70 41.68 35.52
C GLU A 657 31.64 41.05 34.60
N PHE A 658 32.02 40.74 33.36
CA PHE A 658 31.13 40.20 32.34
C PHE A 658 31.45 38.72 32.07
N LYS A 659 31.06 37.84 32.99
CA LYS A 659 31.31 36.39 32.88
C LYS A 659 30.72 35.75 31.62
N PHE A 660 29.63 36.33 31.09
CA PHE A 660 28.88 35.76 29.97
C PHE A 660 28.55 36.81 28.90
N PRO A 661 28.68 36.50 27.59
CA PRO A 661 28.44 37.48 26.52
C PRO A 661 27.03 38.09 26.48
N TRP A 662 25.99 37.35 26.89
CA TRP A 662 24.62 37.88 26.93
C TRP A 662 24.44 39.00 27.98
N LYS A 663 25.29 39.04 29.02
CA LYS A 663 25.29 40.14 29.99
C LYS A 663 25.81 41.44 29.39
N ILE A 664 26.75 41.34 28.45
CA ILE A 664 27.23 42.49 27.68
C ILE A 664 26.09 43.01 26.79
N ALA A 665 25.39 42.10 26.09
CA ALA A 665 24.25 42.49 25.26
C ALA A 665 23.15 43.21 26.07
N GLU A 666 22.76 42.66 27.23
CA GLU A 666 21.80 43.27 28.16
C GLU A 666 22.27 44.66 28.62
N PHE A 667 23.54 44.78 29.03
CA PHE A 667 24.14 46.04 29.48
C PHE A 667 24.10 47.12 28.39
N ILE A 668 24.51 46.78 27.17
CA ILE A 668 24.56 47.70 26.02
C ILE A 668 23.15 48.09 25.54
N SER A 669 22.22 47.14 25.48
CA SER A 669 20.83 47.40 25.08
C SER A 669 20.12 48.38 26.03
N THR A 670 20.54 48.48 27.30
CA THR A 670 20.02 49.48 28.26
C THR A 670 20.64 50.88 28.14
N GLY A 671 21.51 51.11 27.16
CA GLY A 671 22.17 52.40 26.95
C GLY A 671 23.47 52.60 27.75
N LYS A 672 23.89 51.60 28.54
CA LYS A 672 25.16 51.66 29.29
C LYS A 672 26.36 51.39 28.38
N ARG A 673 27.54 51.86 28.77
CA ARG A 673 28.80 51.74 28.02
C ARG A 673 29.96 51.37 28.96
N PRO A 674 31.01 50.69 28.46
CA PRO A 674 32.18 50.37 29.27
C PRO A 674 32.88 51.67 29.72
N PRO A 675 33.47 51.69 30.93
CA PRO A 675 34.14 52.89 31.44
C PRO A 675 35.38 53.20 30.59
N ILE A 676 35.55 54.48 30.23
CA ILE A 676 36.78 54.97 29.63
C ILE A 676 37.73 55.33 30.78
N ILE A 677 38.83 54.59 30.93
CA ILE A 677 39.83 54.83 31.97
C ILE A 677 40.47 56.22 31.83
N GLN A 678 40.92 56.80 32.96
CA GLN A 678 41.46 58.18 33.01
C GLN A 678 42.71 58.40 32.14
N GLU A 679 43.40 57.36 31.69
CA GLU A 679 44.62 57.46 30.88
C GLU A 679 44.37 57.77 29.39
N VAL A 680 43.11 57.80 28.94
CA VAL A 680 42.71 58.14 27.57
C VAL A 680 42.57 59.66 27.44
N LYS A 681 43.25 60.27 26.45
CA LYS A 681 43.16 61.71 26.17
C LYS A 681 41.72 62.12 25.83
N GLU A 682 41.31 63.31 26.26
CA GLU A 682 39.93 63.81 26.07
C GLU A 682 39.54 63.86 24.57
N ASP A 683 40.48 64.20 23.68
CA ASP A 683 40.29 64.22 22.23
C ASP A 683 39.81 62.85 21.69
N ILE A 684 40.39 61.75 22.20
CA ILE A 684 40.07 60.38 21.79
C ILE A 684 38.76 59.92 22.43
N LYS A 685 38.58 60.26 23.71
CA LYS A 685 37.35 59.99 24.45
C LYS A 685 36.13 60.60 23.75
N GLU A 686 36.24 61.84 23.28
CA GLU A 686 35.18 62.51 22.51
C GLU A 686 34.80 61.73 21.24
N ILE A 687 35.78 61.18 20.51
CA ILE A 687 35.54 60.36 19.31
C ILE A 687 34.76 59.10 19.67
N ILE A 688 35.20 58.37 20.70
CA ILE A 688 34.53 57.14 21.17
C ILE A 688 33.09 57.47 21.59
N GLU A 689 32.88 58.56 22.33
CA GLU A 689 31.56 58.95 22.81
C GLU A 689 30.58 59.35 21.71
N LYS A 690 31.07 59.96 20.63
CA LYS A 690 30.28 60.30 19.44
C LYS A 690 29.97 59.10 18.55
N THR A 691 30.80 58.06 18.57
CA THR A 691 30.64 56.87 17.70
C THR A 691 29.77 55.77 18.30
N TRP A 692 29.59 55.74 19.63
CA TRP A 692 28.79 54.71 20.31
C TRP A 692 27.43 55.16 20.85
N LYS A 693 26.87 56.26 20.32
CA LYS A 693 25.53 56.74 20.70
C LYS A 693 24.49 55.64 20.54
N GLN A 694 23.49 55.64 21.42
CA GLN A 694 22.43 54.62 21.40
C GLN A 694 21.70 54.63 20.07
N GLU A 695 21.21 55.81 19.68
CA GLU A 695 20.51 56.03 18.41
C GLU A 695 21.50 56.04 17.23
N PRO A 696 21.33 55.17 16.21
CA PRO A 696 22.25 55.08 15.07
C PRO A 696 22.42 56.39 14.30
N LYS A 697 21.37 57.23 14.24
CA LYS A 697 21.36 58.52 13.55
C LYS A 697 22.18 59.61 14.24
N GLU A 698 22.48 59.44 15.53
CA GLU A 698 23.28 60.39 16.33
C GLU A 698 24.78 60.10 16.25
N ARG A 699 25.15 58.94 15.69
CA ARG A 699 26.55 58.57 15.51
C ARG A 699 27.15 59.39 14.39
N ILE A 700 28.32 59.97 14.65
CA ILE A 700 29.10 60.65 13.61
C ILE A 700 29.47 59.66 12.50
N ARG A 701 29.71 60.18 11.29
CA ARG A 701 30.11 59.32 10.17
C ARG A 701 31.57 58.93 10.29
N ILE A 702 31.95 57.80 9.68
CA ILE A 702 33.33 57.31 9.74
C ILE A 702 34.32 58.30 9.09
N GLU A 703 33.90 59.07 8.08
CA GLU A 703 34.72 60.12 7.47
C GLU A 703 35.09 61.23 8.47
N GLU A 704 34.20 61.53 9.42
CA GLU A 704 34.45 62.51 10.47
C GLU A 704 35.42 61.95 11.51
N VAL A 705 35.30 60.66 11.84
CA VAL A 705 36.26 59.94 12.71
C VAL A 705 37.66 60.00 12.13
N VAL A 706 37.82 59.76 10.81
CA VAL A 706 39.12 59.87 10.12
C VAL A 706 39.71 61.26 10.31
N LYS A 707 38.94 62.33 10.04
CA LYS A 707 39.42 63.72 10.20
C LYS A 707 39.85 64.02 11.63
N MET A 708 39.09 63.58 12.62
CA MET A 708 39.42 63.80 14.04
C MET A 708 40.70 63.06 14.44
N LEU A 709 40.89 61.82 13.99
CA LEU A 709 42.11 61.05 14.26
C LEU A 709 43.35 61.61 13.53
N GLU A 710 43.20 62.15 12.32
CA GLU A 710 44.30 62.83 11.61
C GLU A 710 44.79 64.06 12.37
N ILE A 711 43.87 64.87 12.90
CA ILE A 711 44.22 66.03 13.73
C ILE A 711 45.01 65.58 14.97
N ILE A 712 44.59 64.51 15.64
CA ILE A 712 45.28 63.98 16.83
C ILE A 712 46.66 63.46 16.46
N LYS A 713 46.78 62.66 15.38
CA LYS A 713 48.05 62.13 14.90
C LYS A 713 49.06 63.22 14.58
N ASN A 714 48.62 64.36 14.03
CA ASN A 714 49.50 65.47 13.67
C ASN A 714 49.96 66.31 14.88
N LYS A 715 49.31 66.18 16.05
CA LYS A 715 49.73 66.83 17.30
C LYS A 715 50.83 66.04 18.05
N GLU A 716 51.05 64.77 17.69
CA GLU A 716 52.04 63.85 18.30
C GLU A 716 53.24 63.57 17.40
#